data_AF-A0A955M929-F1
#
_entry.id   AF-A0A955M929-F1
#
_cell.length_a   1.000
_cell.length_b   1.000
_cell.length_c   1.000
_cell.angle_alpha   90.00
_cell.angle_beta   90.00
_cell.angle_gamma   90.00
#
_symmetry.space_group_name_H-M   'P 1'
#
loop_
_entity.id
_entity.type
_entity.pdbx_description
1 polymer ?
#
loop_
_entity_poly.entity_id
_entity_poly.type
_entity_poly.pdbx_seq_one_letter_code
_entity_poly.pdbx_strand_id
1 'polypeptide(L)'
;MISNVSFRTWALAAAGVVFLSLSTAMPAVADDYDTAKVKDPVVDEAWAASAQRQKEKLDELVSTCRSKFEKQAKKLQAGLTEFPKVSERIKYQPLNDLATCLFIEAEYTMNSGKKDEAIEKFEFILDNYSWGQAWDARTGAFWSIAEKSQASIDVMKGIERKEETVDLENLLRTVPKMHTPGTEKIVDYKKYGEFLNVGKENYHYRIKDIDGLKAAVGEGIYPNIGAIYQNPGYKKAKKEGRLEGSHWDFVNSTDLEAAYFKWFTAPEPWGVRMFYIGLIFERAGLYHEALRAYHALLVHYPKTIGYTYWDTPWYPAQAAIAKIRHILRTHPELNLEAKYMKVEVHKGFDNNPKNDQILTWPGKIVKRGLVEKVDELFPWSEKKVELDTVVERKGEGKVQVVKYDNGHWQLIVDGKPFLIKGMTYDPTKVGQSPNKGTLENWMEEDTNGNGLADGPFDSWIDANLNNKQDENEPVVGDFQLMKEMGVNAIRFYHVPTTPHKEVLRRLYEEYGIRVILGDFLGKYAVGSGATWLEGTDYENEDHKAKMMENVKKMVMEHKDEPYILMWLLGNENNYGVACNADKKPAAFFKFADEAAQWIKSVDKDHPVAIASGDTLYLDIFAENAPNIDIYAANVYRGDYGFGSYWEQVYDATKNSKPAFITEYGAPAYAGNMTLEEAE
;
A
#
# COMPACT_ATOMS: atom_id res chain seq x y z
N MET A 1 -4.63 5.33 7.19
CA MET A 1 -3.34 4.61 7.04
C MET A 1 -3.66 3.13 7.21
N ILE A 2 -3.53 2.36 6.13
CA ILE A 2 -3.82 0.92 5.99
C ILE A 2 -5.05 0.44 6.77
N SER A 3 -6.22 0.57 6.14
CA SER A 3 -7.41 -0.21 6.48
C SER A 3 -7.13 -1.71 6.36
N ASN A 4 -7.75 -2.53 7.20
CA ASN A 4 -7.74 -4.01 7.13
C ASN A 4 -8.50 -4.59 5.91
N VAL A 5 -8.63 -3.81 4.84
CA VAL A 5 -9.40 -4.15 3.63
C VAL A 5 -8.45 -4.14 2.43
N SER A 6 -8.13 -5.35 1.97
CA SER A 6 -7.55 -5.71 0.67
C SER A 6 -6.52 -4.78 0.01
N PHE A 7 -5.30 -4.77 0.54
CA PHE A 7 -4.08 -4.70 -0.29
C PHE A 7 -3.82 -6.01 -1.10
N ARG A 8 -4.86 -6.86 -1.25
CA ARG A 8 -4.78 -8.26 -1.71
C ARG A 8 -4.85 -8.46 -3.21
N THR A 9 -5.02 -7.39 -3.99
CA THR A 9 -5.37 -7.49 -5.42
C THR A 9 -4.58 -6.56 -6.34
N TRP A 10 -4.19 -5.36 -5.90
CA TRP A 10 -3.61 -4.37 -6.84
C TRP A 10 -2.12 -4.54 -7.13
N ALA A 11 -1.30 -4.97 -6.18
CA ALA A 11 0.14 -5.21 -6.39
C ALA A 11 0.46 -6.53 -7.16
N LEU A 12 -0.54 -7.13 -7.84
CA LEU A 12 -0.55 -8.55 -8.21
C LEU A 12 -0.93 -8.88 -9.66
N ALA A 13 -1.39 -7.91 -10.46
CA ALA A 13 -1.45 -8.08 -11.92
C ALA A 13 -0.03 -8.23 -12.50
N ALA A 14 0.85 -7.35 -12.01
CA ALA A 14 2.25 -7.18 -12.39
C ALA A 14 3.21 -8.36 -12.13
N ALA A 15 2.84 -9.34 -11.29
CA ALA A 15 3.74 -10.43 -10.91
C ALA A 15 3.02 -11.75 -10.65
N GLY A 16 3.39 -12.79 -11.39
CA GLY A 16 2.97 -14.15 -11.05
C GLY A 16 3.62 -14.65 -9.77
N VAL A 17 2.82 -14.79 -8.70
CA VAL A 17 2.72 -16.01 -7.85
C VAL A 17 1.80 -15.80 -6.62
N VAL A 18 0.85 -16.73 -6.47
CA VAL A 18 0.03 -17.14 -5.30
C VAL A 18 -0.31 -16.12 -4.20
N PHE A 19 -1.62 -15.79 -4.10
CA PHE A 19 -2.30 -15.26 -2.91
C PHE A 19 -3.29 -16.26 -2.28
N LEU A 20 -3.40 -16.22 -0.94
CA LEU A 20 -4.38 -17.00 -0.16
C LEU A 20 -4.95 -16.16 1.00
N SER A 21 -6.29 -16.12 1.13
CA SER A 21 -7.07 -15.62 2.28
C SER A 21 -7.00 -16.58 3.49
N LEU A 22 -7.23 -16.22 4.77
CA LEU A 22 -8.08 -15.08 5.21
C LEU A 22 -7.61 -14.17 6.38
N SER A 23 -7.61 -14.57 7.66
CA SER A 23 -7.78 -13.64 8.82
C SER A 23 -6.94 -13.89 10.11
N THR A 24 -6.84 -12.82 10.92
CA THR A 24 -6.38 -12.70 12.33
C THR A 24 -4.91 -13.03 12.69
N ALA A 25 -4.18 -12.02 13.19
CA ALA A 25 -2.92 -12.21 13.94
C ALA A 25 -2.79 -11.18 15.08
N MET A 26 -2.27 -11.64 16.22
CA MET A 26 -1.90 -10.83 17.39
C MET A 26 -0.52 -10.18 17.21
N PRO A 27 -0.19 -9.08 17.93
CA PRO A 27 1.06 -8.37 17.73
C PRO A 27 2.29 -9.19 18.13
N ALA A 28 3.33 -9.16 17.30
CA ALA A 28 4.65 -9.62 17.68
C ALA A 28 5.32 -8.55 18.57
N VAL A 29 5.75 -8.96 19.77
CA VAL A 29 6.65 -8.14 20.59
C VAL A 29 8.06 -8.24 20.00
N ALA A 30 8.74 -7.10 19.89
CA ALA A 30 10.14 -7.04 19.48
C ALA A 30 11.06 -7.62 20.56
N ASP A 31 11.26 -8.93 20.53
CA ASP A 31 12.37 -9.66 21.16
C ASP A 31 13.14 -10.43 20.09
N ASP A 32 14.48 -10.52 20.25
CA ASP A 32 15.37 -11.31 19.39
C ASP A 32 15.00 -12.81 19.45
N TYR A 33 14.14 -13.26 18.53
CA TYR A 33 13.82 -14.67 18.34
C TYR A 33 13.94 -15.04 16.86
N ASP A 34 15.14 -15.49 16.48
CA ASP A 34 15.46 -16.16 15.22
C ASP A 34 14.85 -17.57 15.14
N THR A 35 13.58 -17.70 15.55
CA THR A 35 12.89 -18.99 15.72
C THR A 35 11.94 -19.34 14.58
N ALA A 36 11.69 -18.39 13.67
CA ALA A 36 10.80 -18.58 12.52
C ALA A 36 11.52 -19.04 11.23
N LYS A 37 12.86 -19.10 11.21
CA LYS A 37 13.65 -19.38 9.99
C LYS A 37 14.13 -20.83 9.84
N VAL A 38 13.97 -21.67 10.85
CA VAL A 38 14.49 -23.04 10.83
C VAL A 38 13.50 -23.96 10.10
N LYS A 39 13.74 -24.19 8.80
CA LYS A 39 13.08 -25.22 7.98
C LYS A 39 14.14 -26.07 7.29
N ASP A 40 13.87 -27.36 7.05
CA ASP A 40 14.80 -28.21 6.30
C ASP A 40 14.87 -27.75 4.82
N PRO A 41 16.07 -27.66 4.20
CA PRO A 41 16.22 -27.23 2.81
C PRO A 41 15.35 -27.97 1.79
N VAL A 42 14.96 -29.22 2.10
CA VAL A 42 14.05 -30.03 1.26
C VAL A 42 12.73 -29.32 0.95
N VAL A 43 12.24 -28.44 1.84
CA VAL A 43 10.99 -27.70 1.65
C VAL A 43 11.15 -26.62 0.57
N ASP A 44 12.27 -25.89 0.60
CA ASP A 44 12.57 -24.85 -0.39
C ASP A 44 12.91 -25.44 -1.76
N GLU A 45 13.65 -26.55 -1.77
CA GLU A 45 13.90 -27.32 -2.98
C GLU A 45 12.60 -27.88 -3.59
N ALA A 46 11.63 -28.30 -2.77
CA ALA A 46 10.33 -28.79 -3.23
C ALA A 46 9.49 -27.66 -3.85
N TRP A 47 9.44 -26.48 -3.22
CA TRP A 47 8.80 -25.30 -3.81
C TRP A 47 9.44 -24.92 -5.16
N ALA A 48 10.77 -24.92 -5.24
CA ALA A 48 11.50 -24.64 -6.48
C ALA A 48 11.23 -25.70 -7.57
N ALA A 49 11.22 -26.99 -7.22
CA ALA A 49 10.92 -28.08 -8.15
C ALA A 49 9.48 -28.00 -8.69
N SER A 50 8.50 -27.71 -7.83
CA SER A 50 7.11 -27.51 -8.23
C SER A 50 6.95 -26.32 -9.16
N ALA A 51 7.52 -25.16 -8.80
CA ALA A 51 7.51 -23.95 -9.64
C ALA A 51 8.17 -24.15 -11.01
N GLN A 52 9.26 -24.94 -11.08
CA GLN A 52 9.96 -25.29 -12.32
C GLN A 52 9.34 -26.47 -13.08
N ARG A 53 8.20 -27.00 -12.63
CA ARG A 53 7.50 -28.19 -13.17
C ARG A 53 8.36 -29.46 -13.27
N GLN A 54 9.31 -29.62 -12.34
CA GLN A 54 10.23 -30.77 -12.27
C GLN A 54 9.62 -31.90 -11.44
N LYS A 55 8.72 -32.70 -12.04
CA LYS A 55 7.97 -33.74 -11.32
C LYS A 55 8.87 -34.74 -10.61
N GLU A 56 9.83 -35.34 -11.31
CA GLU A 56 10.66 -36.43 -10.78
C GLU A 56 11.48 -35.97 -9.56
N LYS A 57 11.97 -34.73 -9.63
CA LYS A 57 12.68 -34.08 -8.52
C LYS A 57 11.75 -33.78 -7.35
N LEU A 58 10.53 -33.30 -7.62
CA LEU A 58 9.53 -33.07 -6.56
C LEU A 58 9.16 -34.38 -5.84
N ASP A 59 8.93 -35.47 -6.59
CA ASP A 59 8.65 -36.80 -6.02
C ASP A 59 9.81 -37.28 -5.12
N GLU A 60 11.07 -37.11 -5.56
CA GLU A 60 12.28 -37.45 -4.79
C GLU A 60 12.39 -36.62 -3.49
N LEU A 61 12.14 -35.31 -3.57
CA LEU A 61 12.19 -34.40 -2.42
C LEU A 61 11.09 -34.70 -1.40
N VAL A 62 9.87 -34.98 -1.86
CA VAL A 62 8.74 -35.36 -0.99
C VAL A 62 9.00 -36.73 -0.34
N SER A 63 9.56 -37.70 -1.08
CA SER A 63 9.99 -38.99 -0.53
C SER A 63 11.08 -38.82 0.54
N THR A 64 12.07 -37.96 0.26
CA THR A 64 13.12 -37.60 1.22
C THR A 64 12.53 -36.96 2.48
N CYS A 65 11.62 -36.00 2.34
CA CYS A 65 10.93 -35.34 3.45
C CYS A 65 10.11 -36.33 4.31
N ARG A 66 9.34 -37.23 3.68
CA ARG A 66 8.64 -38.34 4.36
C ARG A 66 9.61 -39.19 5.17
N SER A 67 10.71 -39.66 4.55
CA SER A 67 11.70 -40.52 5.21
C SER A 67 12.37 -39.86 6.43
N LYS A 68 12.62 -38.55 6.38
CA LYS A 68 13.19 -37.77 7.48
C LYS A 68 12.20 -37.62 8.64
N PHE A 69 10.95 -37.25 8.34
CA PHE A 69 10.08 -36.63 9.35
C PHE A 69 8.80 -37.39 9.69
N GLU A 70 8.30 -38.32 8.87
CA GLU A 70 6.96 -38.92 9.03
C GLU A 70 6.68 -39.49 10.43
N LYS A 71 7.63 -40.25 10.98
CA LYS A 71 7.50 -40.85 12.32
C LYS A 71 7.40 -39.81 13.43
N GLN A 72 8.09 -38.68 13.29
CA GLN A 72 8.06 -37.59 14.27
C GLN A 72 6.83 -36.71 14.07
N ALA A 73 6.49 -36.36 12.83
CA ALA A 73 5.30 -35.60 12.46
C ALA A 73 4.02 -36.24 13.00
N LYS A 74 3.83 -37.56 12.79
CA LYS A 74 2.67 -38.31 13.32
C LYS A 74 2.59 -38.26 14.86
N LYS A 75 3.72 -38.36 15.56
CA LYS A 75 3.76 -38.24 17.03
C LYS A 75 3.44 -36.82 17.51
N LEU A 76 3.90 -35.80 16.79
CA LEU A 76 3.65 -34.39 17.10
C LEU A 76 2.18 -34.03 16.87
N GLN A 77 1.62 -34.39 15.71
CA GLN A 77 0.21 -34.21 15.36
C GLN A 77 -0.72 -34.83 16.42
N ALA A 78 -0.48 -36.09 16.81
CA ALA A 78 -1.32 -36.80 17.78
C ALA A 78 -1.28 -36.21 19.19
N GLY A 79 -0.32 -35.33 19.50
CA GLY A 79 -0.22 -34.61 20.76
C GLY A 79 -0.89 -33.23 20.76
N LEU A 80 -1.52 -32.81 19.65
CA LEU A 80 -2.10 -31.48 19.51
C LEU A 80 -3.64 -31.51 19.42
N THR A 81 -4.25 -30.54 20.07
CA THR A 81 -5.70 -30.25 20.04
C THR A 81 -6.01 -28.82 19.58
N GLU A 82 -4.98 -27.99 19.43
CA GLU A 82 -5.01 -26.62 18.90
C GLU A 82 -3.64 -26.31 18.25
N PHE A 83 -3.54 -25.20 17.51
CA PHE A 83 -2.26 -24.78 16.93
C PHE A 83 -1.24 -24.36 18.00
N PRO A 84 0.05 -24.75 17.89
CA PRO A 84 1.09 -24.33 18.81
C PRO A 84 1.24 -22.79 18.89
N LYS A 85 1.49 -22.30 20.11
CA LYS A 85 1.91 -20.92 20.36
C LYS A 85 3.14 -20.57 19.53
N VAL A 86 3.23 -19.33 19.07
CA VAL A 86 4.31 -18.87 18.16
C VAL A 86 5.71 -19.21 18.71
N SER A 87 5.94 -18.99 20.01
CA SER A 87 7.19 -19.30 20.71
C SER A 87 7.56 -20.79 20.78
N GLU A 88 6.67 -21.69 20.39
CA GLU A 88 6.87 -23.14 20.46
C GLU A 88 7.00 -23.81 19.09
N ARG A 89 6.84 -23.08 17.99
CA ARG A 89 6.69 -23.66 16.64
C ARG A 89 7.90 -24.46 16.15
N ILE A 90 9.13 -24.11 16.54
CA ILE A 90 10.33 -24.93 16.30
C ILE A 90 10.12 -26.38 16.75
N LYS A 91 9.47 -26.61 17.90
CA LYS A 91 9.27 -27.95 18.45
C LYS A 91 8.44 -28.85 17.52
N TYR A 92 7.67 -28.23 16.63
CA TYR A 92 6.78 -28.85 15.67
C TYR A 92 7.32 -28.80 14.23
N GLN A 93 8.57 -28.36 14.02
CA GLN A 93 9.10 -28.19 12.66
C GLN A 93 9.03 -29.46 11.78
N PRO A 94 9.30 -30.68 12.29
CA PRO A 94 9.15 -31.89 11.47
C PRO A 94 7.70 -32.19 11.03
N LEU A 95 6.70 -31.71 11.78
CA LEU A 95 5.29 -31.75 11.35
C LEU A 95 5.06 -30.70 10.25
N ASN A 96 5.55 -29.48 10.45
CA ASN A 96 5.42 -28.36 9.52
C ASN A 96 6.08 -28.66 8.16
N ASP A 97 7.36 -29.06 8.16
CA ASP A 97 8.13 -29.35 6.94
C ASP A 97 7.48 -30.48 6.13
N LEU A 98 7.06 -31.56 6.80
CA LEU A 98 6.38 -32.66 6.12
C LEU A 98 5.02 -32.22 5.55
N ALA A 99 4.16 -31.61 6.37
CA ALA A 99 2.84 -31.16 5.92
C ALA A 99 2.96 -30.19 4.73
N THR A 100 3.98 -29.33 4.73
CA THR A 100 4.31 -28.43 3.61
C THR A 100 4.71 -29.21 2.35
N CYS A 101 5.67 -30.14 2.43
CA CYS A 101 6.06 -30.94 1.26
C CYS A 101 4.90 -31.76 0.67
N LEU A 102 4.02 -32.31 1.50
CA LEU A 102 2.81 -33.00 1.04
C LEU A 102 1.84 -32.04 0.35
N PHE A 103 1.67 -30.83 0.88
CA PHE A 103 0.83 -29.81 0.27
C PHE A 103 1.34 -29.38 -1.11
N ILE A 104 2.66 -29.20 -1.27
CA ILE A 104 3.31 -28.91 -2.57
C ILE A 104 3.04 -30.05 -3.57
N GLU A 105 3.11 -31.32 -3.13
CA GLU A 105 2.80 -32.49 -3.96
C GLU A 105 1.33 -32.48 -4.44
N ALA A 106 0.41 -32.13 -3.54
CA ALA A 106 -1.02 -32.06 -3.83
C ALA A 106 -1.38 -30.89 -4.77
N GLU A 107 -0.80 -29.71 -4.56
CA GLU A 107 -0.93 -28.57 -5.48
C GLU A 107 -0.35 -28.88 -6.86
N TYR A 108 0.80 -29.55 -6.94
CA TYR A 108 1.39 -29.96 -8.21
C TYR A 108 0.46 -30.92 -8.97
N THR A 109 -0.10 -31.92 -8.29
CA THR A 109 -1.10 -32.84 -8.88
C THR A 109 -2.35 -32.08 -9.33
N MET A 110 -2.87 -31.12 -8.54
CA MET A 110 -4.02 -30.27 -8.90
C MET A 110 -3.74 -29.47 -10.18
N ASN A 111 -2.61 -28.76 -10.22
CA ASN A 111 -2.19 -27.93 -11.35
C ASN A 111 -1.83 -28.75 -12.59
N SER A 112 -1.57 -30.06 -12.44
CA SER A 112 -1.43 -31.03 -13.54
C SER A 112 -2.77 -31.53 -14.10
N GLY A 113 -3.90 -30.95 -13.68
CA GLY A 113 -5.25 -31.32 -14.13
C GLY A 113 -5.79 -32.62 -13.51
N LYS A 114 -5.05 -33.25 -12.58
CA LYS A 114 -5.43 -34.53 -11.96
C LYS A 114 -6.28 -34.32 -10.71
N LYS A 115 -7.48 -33.79 -10.91
CA LYS A 115 -8.42 -33.38 -9.86
C LYS A 115 -8.62 -34.43 -8.76
N ASP A 116 -8.97 -35.66 -9.10
CA ASP A 116 -9.32 -36.68 -8.09
C ASP A 116 -8.09 -37.12 -7.28
N GLU A 117 -6.93 -37.34 -7.94
CA GLU A 117 -5.64 -37.63 -7.28
C GLU A 117 -5.22 -36.47 -6.33
N ALA A 118 -5.52 -35.22 -6.69
CA ALA A 118 -5.24 -34.07 -5.84
C ALA A 118 -6.15 -34.01 -4.61
N ILE A 119 -7.45 -34.27 -4.78
CA ILE A 119 -8.41 -34.32 -3.67
C ILE A 119 -7.97 -35.39 -2.65
N GLU A 120 -7.63 -36.60 -3.11
CA GLU A 120 -7.12 -37.68 -2.24
C GLU A 120 -5.87 -37.25 -1.44
N LYS A 121 -4.93 -36.53 -2.07
CA LYS A 121 -3.73 -36.01 -1.38
C LYS A 121 -4.05 -34.92 -0.36
N PHE A 122 -4.94 -33.98 -0.67
CA PHE A 122 -5.36 -32.95 0.29
C PHE A 122 -6.16 -33.54 1.47
N GLU A 123 -7.05 -34.51 1.20
CA GLU A 123 -7.81 -35.22 2.25
C GLU A 123 -6.86 -36.04 3.15
N PHE A 124 -5.86 -36.71 2.59
CA PHE A 124 -4.80 -37.37 3.36
C PHE A 124 -4.06 -36.41 4.31
N ILE A 125 -3.79 -35.17 3.88
CA ILE A 125 -3.16 -34.14 4.71
C ILE A 125 -4.09 -33.69 5.84
N LEU A 126 -5.38 -33.49 5.57
CA LEU A 126 -6.38 -33.15 6.58
C LEU A 126 -6.49 -34.23 7.68
N ASP A 127 -6.54 -35.49 7.28
CA ASP A 127 -6.68 -36.61 8.22
C ASP A 127 -5.43 -36.85 9.07
N ASN A 128 -4.23 -36.60 8.52
CA ASN A 128 -2.96 -37.04 9.14
C ASN A 128 -2.08 -35.91 9.67
N TYR A 129 -2.26 -34.66 9.24
CA TYR A 129 -1.33 -33.55 9.48
C TYR A 129 -2.00 -32.18 9.62
N SER A 130 -3.27 -32.13 10.05
CA SER A 130 -4.06 -30.89 10.11
C SER A 130 -3.51 -29.76 10.98
N TRP A 131 -2.62 -30.04 11.94
CA TRP A 131 -1.96 -29.01 12.74
C TRP A 131 -0.65 -28.49 12.13
N GLY A 132 -0.27 -28.96 10.94
CA GLY A 132 0.87 -28.45 10.19
C GLY A 132 0.70 -26.99 9.77
N GLN A 133 1.77 -26.21 9.87
CA GLN A 133 1.82 -24.80 9.46
C GLN A 133 3.03 -24.54 8.58
N ALA A 134 2.85 -23.79 7.49
CA ALA A 134 3.94 -23.35 6.62
C ALA A 134 4.26 -21.88 6.83
N TRP A 135 5.54 -21.51 6.72
CA TRP A 135 6.01 -20.12 6.78
C TRP A 135 6.04 -19.50 5.38
N ASP A 136 5.35 -18.37 5.20
CA ASP A 136 5.46 -17.56 3.98
C ASP A 136 6.39 -16.36 4.22
N ALA A 137 7.60 -16.45 3.64
CA ALA A 137 8.62 -15.41 3.74
C ALA A 137 8.22 -14.07 3.08
N ARG A 138 7.15 -14.04 2.26
CA ARG A 138 6.64 -12.84 1.60
C ARG A 138 5.69 -12.04 2.50
N THR A 139 4.95 -12.73 3.36
CA THR A 139 3.96 -12.12 4.27
C THR A 139 4.45 -12.02 5.71
N GLY A 140 5.57 -12.66 6.06
CA GLY A 140 6.07 -12.71 7.44
C GLY A 140 5.15 -13.50 8.37
N ALA A 141 4.30 -14.37 7.81
CA ALA A 141 3.25 -15.07 8.53
C ALA A 141 3.30 -16.59 8.27
N PHE A 142 2.84 -17.34 9.26
CA PHE A 142 2.53 -18.76 9.10
C PHE A 142 1.06 -18.93 8.70
N TRP A 143 0.78 -19.90 7.84
CA TRP A 143 -0.58 -20.28 7.44
C TRP A 143 -0.87 -21.76 7.77
N SER A 144 -2.15 -22.07 7.98
CA SER A 144 -2.63 -23.43 8.28
C SER A 144 -2.63 -24.30 7.02
N ILE A 145 -1.89 -25.40 7.03
CA ILE A 145 -1.90 -26.37 5.91
C ILE A 145 -3.33 -26.91 5.71
N ALA A 146 -4.04 -27.26 6.79
CA ALA A 146 -5.40 -27.79 6.72
C ALA A 146 -6.39 -26.82 6.05
N GLU A 147 -6.37 -25.55 6.46
CA GLU A 147 -7.26 -24.52 5.90
C GLU A 147 -7.06 -24.37 4.38
N LYS A 148 -5.82 -24.52 3.89
CA LYS A 148 -5.50 -24.44 2.46
C LYS A 148 -5.82 -25.73 1.72
N SER A 149 -5.53 -26.90 2.30
CA SER A 149 -5.96 -28.18 1.74
C SER A 149 -7.48 -28.22 1.54
N GLN A 150 -8.25 -27.75 2.54
CA GLN A 150 -9.69 -27.62 2.43
C GLN A 150 -10.09 -26.60 1.35
N ALA A 151 -9.45 -25.43 1.28
CA ALA A 151 -9.71 -24.45 0.22
C ALA A 151 -9.51 -25.02 -1.20
N SER A 152 -8.43 -25.78 -1.41
CA SER A 152 -8.15 -26.44 -2.70
C SER A 152 -9.20 -27.52 -3.01
N ILE A 153 -9.64 -28.28 -2.01
CA ILE A 153 -10.74 -29.24 -2.15
C ILE A 153 -12.06 -28.53 -2.49
N ASP A 154 -12.40 -27.43 -1.82
CA ASP A 154 -13.61 -26.64 -2.05
C ASP A 154 -13.64 -26.16 -3.52
N VAL A 155 -12.55 -25.52 -3.97
CA VAL A 155 -12.36 -25.05 -5.35
C VAL A 155 -12.51 -26.20 -6.36
N MET A 156 -11.86 -27.34 -6.13
CA MET A 156 -11.98 -28.48 -7.02
C MET A 156 -13.38 -29.07 -7.03
N LYS A 157 -14.09 -29.13 -5.89
CA LYS A 157 -15.46 -29.63 -5.79
C LYS A 157 -16.50 -28.63 -6.31
N GLY A 158 -16.09 -27.43 -6.75
CA GLY A 158 -16.99 -26.37 -7.21
C GLY A 158 -17.82 -25.74 -6.09
N ILE A 159 -17.34 -25.83 -4.85
CA ILE A 159 -17.98 -25.23 -3.69
C ILE A 159 -17.56 -23.76 -3.65
N GLU A 160 -18.43 -22.89 -4.13
CA GLU A 160 -18.30 -21.46 -3.86
C GLU A 160 -18.38 -21.22 -2.35
N ARG A 161 -17.30 -20.71 -1.77
CA ARG A 161 -17.37 -20.10 -0.45
C ARG A 161 -18.21 -18.84 -0.59
N LYS A 162 -19.44 -18.89 -0.08
CA LYS A 162 -20.17 -17.66 0.23
C LYS A 162 -19.32 -16.88 1.22
N GLU A 163 -18.90 -15.69 0.85
CA GLU A 163 -18.37 -14.74 1.84
C GLU A 163 -19.44 -14.53 2.91
N GLU A 164 -19.03 -14.32 4.17
CA GLU A 164 -19.98 -13.99 5.23
C GLU A 164 -20.59 -12.62 4.90
N THR A 165 -21.80 -12.63 4.34
CA THR A 165 -22.57 -11.43 4.05
C THR A 165 -22.90 -10.75 5.38
N VAL A 166 -22.22 -9.64 5.65
CA VAL A 166 -22.51 -8.80 6.81
C VAL A 166 -23.95 -8.29 6.67
N ASP A 167 -24.76 -8.48 7.71
CA ASP A 167 -26.10 -7.92 7.78
C ASP A 167 -25.99 -6.40 8.00
N LEU A 168 -25.97 -5.66 6.88
CA LEU A 168 -25.82 -4.20 6.87
C LEU A 168 -27.04 -3.49 7.47
N GLU A 169 -28.23 -4.10 7.43
CA GLU A 169 -29.47 -3.53 8.00
C GLU A 169 -29.44 -3.57 9.53
N ASN A 170 -28.93 -4.66 10.11
CA ASN A 170 -28.85 -4.84 11.57
C ASN A 170 -27.51 -4.39 12.18
N LEU A 171 -26.63 -3.74 11.42
CA LEU A 171 -25.34 -3.25 11.93
C LEU A 171 -25.53 -2.11 12.94
N LEU A 172 -25.00 -2.26 14.16
CA LEU A 172 -25.11 -1.25 15.22
C LEU A 172 -24.30 0.02 14.89
N ARG A 173 -24.99 1.04 14.38
CA ARG A 173 -24.42 2.36 14.05
C ARG A 173 -24.57 3.32 15.23
N THR A 174 -23.47 3.89 15.74
CA THR A 174 -23.47 4.84 16.86
C THR A 174 -22.49 6.00 16.65
N VAL A 175 -22.60 7.04 17.47
CA VAL A 175 -21.75 8.24 17.46
C VAL A 175 -21.33 8.57 18.90
N PRO A 176 -20.06 8.93 19.18
CA PRO A 176 -19.61 9.29 20.52
C PRO A 176 -20.40 10.45 21.12
N LYS A 177 -20.83 10.31 22.38
CA LYS A 177 -21.49 11.37 23.15
C LYS A 177 -20.58 11.84 24.27
N MET A 178 -20.04 13.05 24.13
CA MET A 178 -19.14 13.66 25.11
C MET A 178 -19.90 14.00 26.39
N HIS A 179 -19.53 13.37 27.50
CA HIS A 179 -20.11 13.67 28.82
C HIS A 179 -19.49 14.94 29.43
N THR A 180 -18.18 15.11 29.25
CA THR A 180 -17.42 16.32 29.59
C THR A 180 -16.84 16.96 28.30
N PRO A 181 -17.63 17.70 27.52
CA PRO A 181 -17.15 18.34 26.29
C PRO A 181 -16.08 19.41 26.56
N GLY A 182 -15.23 19.68 25.56
CA GLY A 182 -14.21 20.71 25.64
C GLY A 182 -14.82 22.12 25.61
N THR A 183 -14.39 22.98 26.52
CA THR A 183 -14.87 24.37 26.63
C THR A 183 -14.36 25.28 25.51
N GLU A 184 -13.25 24.93 24.85
CA GLU A 184 -12.74 25.64 23.68
C GLU A 184 -12.99 24.83 22.40
N LYS A 185 -13.57 25.45 21.36
CA LYS A 185 -13.68 24.82 20.03
C LYS A 185 -12.31 24.54 19.41
N ILE A 186 -11.34 25.41 19.69
CA ILE A 186 -9.94 25.32 19.28
C ILE A 186 -9.09 25.81 20.45
N VAL A 187 -8.12 25.00 20.88
CA VAL A 187 -7.33 25.25 22.08
C VAL A 187 -6.12 26.13 21.76
N ASP A 188 -6.04 27.31 22.40
CA ASP A 188 -4.80 28.08 22.40
C ASP A 188 -3.89 27.63 23.55
N TYR A 189 -3.01 26.68 23.25
CA TYR A 189 -2.03 26.13 24.19
C TYR A 189 -1.14 27.21 24.85
N LYS A 190 -0.98 28.41 24.26
CA LYS A 190 -0.22 29.48 24.93
C LYS A 190 -0.88 30.03 26.20
N LYS A 191 -2.19 29.82 26.38
CA LYS A 191 -2.90 30.17 27.62
C LYS A 191 -2.52 29.24 28.78
N TYR A 192 -2.29 27.96 28.48
CA TYR A 192 -2.22 26.89 29.48
C TYR A 192 -0.81 26.38 29.75
N GLY A 193 0.20 26.90 29.04
CA GLY A 193 1.56 26.42 29.10
C GLY A 193 2.49 27.18 28.16
N GLU A 194 3.62 26.56 27.84
CA GLU A 194 4.63 27.15 26.95
C GLU A 194 5.31 26.10 26.07
N PHE A 195 5.64 26.50 24.85
CA PHE A 195 6.42 25.70 23.92
C PHE A 195 7.92 25.95 24.14
N LEU A 196 8.67 24.88 24.38
CA LEU A 196 10.12 24.90 24.54
C LEU A 196 10.78 24.20 23.36
N ASN A 197 11.90 24.77 22.90
CA ASN A 197 12.73 24.20 21.82
C ASN A 197 11.96 23.87 20.52
N VAL A 198 11.03 24.74 20.11
CA VAL A 198 10.32 24.64 18.82
C VAL A 198 11.34 24.58 17.66
N GLY A 199 11.13 23.66 16.73
CA GLY A 199 12.03 23.41 15.60
C GLY A 199 13.36 22.75 15.97
N LYS A 200 13.46 22.12 17.16
CA LYS A 200 14.63 21.36 17.60
C LYS A 200 14.21 19.96 18.07
N GLU A 201 15.19 19.06 18.07
CA GLU A 201 14.98 17.68 18.51
C GLU A 201 14.49 17.59 19.97
N ASN A 202 14.94 18.46 20.87
CA ASN A 202 14.50 18.46 22.28
C ASN A 202 13.25 19.33 22.54
N TYR A 203 12.34 19.41 21.56
CA TYR A 203 11.03 20.03 21.70
C TYR A 203 10.23 19.42 22.87
N HIS A 204 9.56 20.29 23.65
CA HIS A 204 8.59 19.89 24.66
C HIS A 204 7.58 21.01 24.93
N TYR A 205 6.35 20.67 25.30
CA TYR A 205 5.35 21.62 25.77
C TYR A 205 5.14 21.48 27.28
N ARG A 206 5.50 22.52 28.04
CA ARG A 206 5.39 22.58 29.50
C ARG A 206 4.04 23.15 29.91
N ILE A 207 3.18 22.30 30.46
CA ILE A 207 1.87 22.69 31.03
C ILE A 207 2.10 23.54 32.29
N LYS A 208 1.36 24.64 32.43
CA LYS A 208 1.32 25.52 33.61
C LYS A 208 -0.04 25.53 34.29
N ASP A 209 -1.11 25.42 33.52
CA ASP A 209 -2.48 25.27 33.99
C ASP A 209 -3.05 23.95 33.46
N ILE A 210 -2.97 22.92 34.29
CA ILE A 210 -3.40 21.56 33.94
C ILE A 210 -4.92 21.43 33.92
N ASP A 211 -5.64 22.13 34.80
CA ASP A 211 -7.09 21.97 34.94
C ASP A 211 -7.85 22.83 33.93
N GLY A 212 -7.36 24.04 33.64
CA GLY A 212 -7.82 24.81 32.48
C GLY A 212 -7.57 24.08 31.16
N LEU A 213 -6.39 23.44 30.99
CA LEU A 213 -6.13 22.65 29.77
C LEU A 213 -7.06 21.44 29.65
N LYS A 214 -7.30 20.70 30.74
CA LYS A 214 -8.28 19.59 30.76
C LYS A 214 -9.69 20.05 30.38
N ALA A 215 -10.11 21.21 30.90
CA ALA A 215 -11.39 21.82 30.57
C ALA A 215 -11.46 22.31 29.12
N ALA A 216 -10.35 22.79 28.55
CA ALA A 216 -10.27 23.24 27.17
C ALA A 216 -10.38 22.08 26.17
N VAL A 217 -9.65 20.97 26.41
CA VAL A 217 -9.61 19.83 25.47
C VAL A 217 -10.87 18.96 25.49
N GLY A 218 -11.50 18.78 26.67
CA GLY A 218 -12.61 17.85 26.87
C GLY A 218 -12.15 16.41 27.13
N GLU A 219 -13.07 15.53 27.56
CA GLU A 219 -12.72 14.15 27.93
C GLU A 219 -12.08 13.33 26.79
N GLY A 220 -11.24 12.37 27.17
CA GLY A 220 -10.62 11.43 26.24
C GLY A 220 -9.44 12.01 25.44
N ILE A 221 -9.32 13.33 25.35
CA ILE A 221 -8.17 14.02 24.75
C ILE A 221 -7.17 14.37 25.86
N TYR A 222 -5.88 14.11 25.65
CA TYR A 222 -4.84 14.43 26.63
C TYR A 222 -4.76 15.95 26.88
N PRO A 223 -4.68 16.42 28.15
CA PRO A 223 -4.44 15.67 29.38
C PRO A 223 -5.69 15.21 30.16
N ASN A 224 -6.91 15.35 29.63
CA ASN A 224 -8.15 14.95 30.31
C ASN A 224 -8.48 13.46 30.15
N ILE A 225 -7.54 12.63 30.59
CA ILE A 225 -7.60 11.16 30.48
C ILE A 225 -8.44 10.49 31.58
N GLY A 226 -8.90 11.25 32.59
CA GLY A 226 -9.69 10.72 33.70
C GLY A 226 -11.21 10.80 33.49
N ALA A 227 -11.71 11.85 32.83
CA ALA A 227 -13.15 12.13 32.75
C ALA A 227 -13.94 11.06 31.97
N ILE A 228 -13.34 10.43 30.96
CA ILE A 228 -13.97 9.42 30.11
C ILE A 228 -14.49 8.20 30.89
N TYR A 229 -13.82 7.82 32.00
CA TYR A 229 -14.29 6.74 32.87
C TYR A 229 -15.56 7.09 33.65
N GLN A 230 -15.94 8.37 33.71
CA GLN A 230 -17.21 8.80 34.28
C GLN A 230 -18.35 8.86 33.27
N ASN A 231 -18.05 8.93 31.97
CA ASN A 231 -19.03 8.93 30.89
C ASN A 231 -20.00 7.72 31.04
N PRO A 232 -21.33 7.96 31.15
CA PRO A 232 -22.32 6.88 31.24
C PRO A 232 -22.29 5.92 30.05
N GLY A 233 -21.98 6.41 28.85
CA GLY A 233 -21.79 5.62 27.63
C GLY A 233 -20.65 4.61 27.76
N TYR A 234 -19.51 5.00 28.36
CA TYR A 234 -18.39 4.08 28.61
C TYR A 234 -18.82 2.92 29.52
N LYS A 235 -19.52 3.25 30.61
CA LYS A 235 -20.04 2.27 31.58
C LYS A 235 -21.09 1.35 30.93
N LYS A 236 -21.92 1.89 30.04
CA LYS A 236 -22.93 1.14 29.27
C LYS A 236 -22.27 0.19 28.25
N ALA A 237 -21.45 0.70 27.34
CA ALA A 237 -20.77 -0.10 26.31
C ALA A 237 -19.94 -1.24 26.92
N LYS A 238 -19.26 -0.99 28.05
CA LYS A 238 -18.53 -2.03 28.80
C LYS A 238 -19.45 -3.11 29.38
N LYS A 239 -20.64 -2.76 29.88
CA LYS A 239 -21.63 -3.72 30.40
C LYS A 239 -22.26 -4.55 29.28
N GLU A 240 -22.37 -3.99 28.08
CA GLU A 240 -22.99 -4.60 26.89
C GLU A 240 -22.03 -5.49 26.08
N GLY A 241 -20.77 -5.69 26.53
CA GLY A 241 -19.77 -6.46 25.77
C GLY A 241 -19.20 -5.75 24.54
N ARG A 242 -19.71 -4.56 24.17
CA ARG A 242 -19.34 -3.77 22.99
C ARG A 242 -17.87 -3.34 22.93
N LEU A 243 -17.07 -3.61 23.97
CA LEU A 243 -15.63 -3.28 24.05
C LEU A 243 -14.73 -4.53 24.04
N GLU A 244 -15.26 -5.71 23.72
CA GLU A 244 -14.49 -6.96 23.55
C GLU A 244 -13.67 -6.96 22.25
N GLY A 245 -12.95 -8.04 21.91
CA GLY A 245 -12.10 -8.13 20.72
C GLY A 245 -10.77 -7.35 20.80
N SER A 246 -10.09 -7.22 19.66
CA SER A 246 -8.92 -6.36 19.47
C SER A 246 -9.34 -4.90 19.32
N HIS A 247 -8.43 -3.94 19.52
CA HIS A 247 -8.72 -2.54 19.21
C HIS A 247 -8.64 -2.24 17.70
N TRP A 248 -7.90 -3.07 16.96
CA TRP A 248 -7.81 -3.02 15.49
C TRP A 248 -9.15 -3.32 14.80
N ASP A 249 -10.00 -4.15 15.42
CA ASP A 249 -11.35 -4.46 14.92
C ASP A 249 -12.25 -3.22 14.88
N PHE A 250 -11.91 -2.17 15.64
CA PHE A 250 -12.69 -0.94 15.76
C PHE A 250 -12.24 0.17 14.80
N VAL A 251 -11.20 -0.04 13.99
CA VAL A 251 -10.75 0.98 13.00
C VAL A 251 -11.87 1.32 12.01
N ASN A 252 -12.52 0.29 11.48
CA ASN A 252 -13.59 0.41 10.48
C ASN A 252 -15.00 0.22 11.07
N SER A 253 -15.13 -0.07 12.37
CA SER A 253 -16.43 -0.28 13.03
C SER A 253 -17.37 0.92 12.82
N THR A 254 -18.66 0.64 12.74
CA THR A 254 -19.75 1.63 12.66
C THR A 254 -20.32 1.99 14.05
N ASP A 255 -19.98 1.23 15.10
CA ASP A 255 -20.22 1.59 16.50
C ASP A 255 -19.11 2.55 16.96
N LEU A 256 -19.16 3.80 16.47
CA LEU A 256 -18.11 4.80 16.73
C LEU A 256 -18.00 5.18 18.21
N GLU A 257 -19.10 5.10 18.97
CA GLU A 257 -19.09 5.27 20.44
C GLU A 257 -18.21 4.20 21.10
N ALA A 258 -18.41 2.92 20.77
CA ALA A 258 -17.58 1.84 21.28
C ALA A 258 -16.13 1.94 20.78
N ALA A 259 -15.93 2.30 19.50
CA ALA A 259 -14.60 2.51 18.93
C ALA A 259 -13.81 3.59 19.68
N TYR A 260 -14.43 4.73 19.98
CA TYR A 260 -13.81 5.82 20.76
C TYR A 260 -13.34 5.32 22.14
N PHE A 261 -14.19 4.61 22.87
CA PHE A 261 -13.85 4.04 24.17
C PHE A 261 -12.76 2.96 24.08
N LYS A 262 -12.83 2.12 23.05
CA LYS A 262 -11.84 1.07 22.79
C LYS A 262 -10.46 1.68 22.52
N TRP A 263 -10.36 2.60 21.57
CA TRP A 263 -9.12 3.27 21.18
C TRP A 263 -8.50 4.12 22.28
N PHE A 264 -9.33 4.73 23.14
CA PHE A 264 -8.83 5.38 24.36
C PHE A 264 -8.12 4.39 25.31
N THR A 265 -8.71 3.21 25.50
CA THR A 265 -8.16 2.17 26.39
C THR A 265 -7.15 1.22 25.72
N ALA A 266 -6.89 1.38 24.42
CA ALA A 266 -5.98 0.52 23.66
C ALA A 266 -4.55 0.52 24.26
N PRO A 267 -3.79 -0.59 24.17
CA PRO A 267 -2.43 -0.69 24.72
C PRO A 267 -1.35 0.07 23.92
N GLU A 268 -1.75 1.03 23.10
CA GLU A 268 -0.88 1.75 22.14
C GLU A 268 -0.16 2.97 22.76
N PRO A 269 0.89 3.51 22.11
CA PRO A 269 1.43 4.83 22.43
C PRO A 269 0.38 5.94 22.32
N TRP A 270 0.43 6.95 23.19
CA TRP A 270 -0.58 8.02 23.22
C TRP A 270 -0.74 8.77 21.89
N GLY A 271 0.33 8.98 21.13
CA GLY A 271 0.22 9.60 19.81
C GLY A 271 -0.59 8.76 18.81
N VAL A 272 -0.44 7.42 18.82
CA VAL A 272 -1.25 6.50 18.02
C VAL A 272 -2.71 6.56 18.47
N ARG A 273 -2.98 6.50 19.78
CA ARG A 273 -4.35 6.63 20.32
C ARG A 273 -5.02 7.94 19.90
N MET A 274 -4.33 9.07 20.05
CA MET A 274 -4.86 10.38 19.67
C MET A 274 -5.17 10.47 18.17
N PHE A 275 -4.38 9.80 17.31
CA PHE A 275 -4.63 9.77 15.87
C PHE A 275 -5.93 9.03 15.54
N TYR A 276 -6.12 7.82 16.09
CA TYR A 276 -7.34 7.05 15.87
C TYR A 276 -8.57 7.64 16.56
N ILE A 277 -8.43 8.26 17.74
CA ILE A 277 -9.51 9.04 18.37
C ILE A 277 -9.91 10.23 17.49
N GLY A 278 -8.94 10.94 16.90
CA GLY A 278 -9.21 11.99 15.91
C GLY A 278 -9.98 11.47 14.69
N LEU A 279 -9.59 10.30 14.17
CA LEU A 279 -10.24 9.64 13.02
C LEU A 279 -11.69 9.24 13.35
N ILE A 280 -11.94 8.74 14.56
CA ILE A 280 -13.28 8.37 15.02
C ILE A 280 -14.17 9.61 15.19
N PHE A 281 -13.62 10.72 15.72
CA PHE A 281 -14.34 11.98 15.79
C PHE A 281 -14.64 12.59 14.41
N GLU A 282 -13.71 12.48 13.46
CA GLU A 282 -13.92 12.91 12.07
C GLU A 282 -15.03 12.08 11.39
N ARG A 283 -14.97 10.74 11.47
CA ARG A 283 -16.03 9.83 10.99
C ARG A 283 -17.39 10.07 11.67
N ALA A 284 -17.39 10.65 12.87
CA ALA A 284 -18.58 11.02 13.63
C ALA A 284 -19.12 12.44 13.32
N GLY A 285 -18.48 13.21 12.44
CA GLY A 285 -18.82 14.62 12.19
C GLY A 285 -18.45 15.58 13.33
N LEU A 286 -17.68 15.12 14.32
CA LEU A 286 -17.24 15.87 15.50
C LEU A 286 -15.92 16.60 15.20
N TYR A 287 -15.93 17.49 14.19
CA TYR A 287 -14.70 18.09 13.65
C TYR A 287 -13.91 18.92 14.66
N HIS A 288 -14.55 19.57 15.64
CA HIS A 288 -13.83 20.30 16.69
C HIS A 288 -13.09 19.34 17.63
N GLU A 289 -13.72 18.23 18.01
CA GLU A 289 -13.14 17.15 18.81
C GLU A 289 -11.97 16.49 18.06
N ALA A 290 -12.12 16.23 16.75
CA ALA A 290 -11.07 15.71 15.89
C ALA A 290 -9.86 16.66 15.80
N LEU A 291 -10.10 17.95 15.52
CA LEU A 291 -9.03 18.96 15.48
C LEU A 291 -8.31 19.11 16.83
N ARG A 292 -9.02 19.01 17.96
CA ARG A 292 -8.39 19.00 19.30
C ARG A 292 -7.57 17.73 19.53
N ALA A 293 -8.03 16.55 19.13
CA ALA A 293 -7.27 15.30 19.26
C ALA A 293 -5.98 15.33 18.43
N TYR A 294 -6.06 15.74 17.16
CA TYR A 294 -4.89 15.87 16.28
C TYR A 294 -3.92 16.96 16.72
N HIS A 295 -4.41 18.10 17.23
CA HIS A 295 -3.51 19.15 17.74
C HIS A 295 -2.86 18.74 19.07
N ALA A 296 -3.59 18.06 19.96
CA ALA A 296 -3.04 17.51 21.20
C ALA A 296 -1.93 16.46 20.94
N LEU A 297 -2.11 15.60 19.93
CA LEU A 297 -1.07 14.70 19.45
C LEU A 297 0.19 15.48 19.07
N LEU A 298 0.07 16.47 18.19
CA LEU A 298 1.19 17.27 17.71
C LEU A 298 1.89 18.07 18.83
N VAL A 299 1.13 18.55 19.81
CA VAL A 299 1.66 19.35 20.94
C VAL A 299 2.39 18.49 21.97
N HIS A 300 1.84 17.33 22.32
CA HIS A 300 2.30 16.52 23.46
C HIS A 300 3.09 15.27 23.05
N TYR A 301 2.81 14.70 21.88
CA TYR A 301 3.31 13.42 21.40
C TYR A 301 3.90 13.46 19.97
N PRO A 302 4.60 14.53 19.54
CA PRO A 302 5.07 14.62 18.15
C PRO A 302 6.13 13.57 17.77
N LYS A 303 6.81 13.01 18.77
CA LYS A 303 7.82 11.96 18.63
C LYS A 303 7.26 10.53 18.70
N THR A 304 5.95 10.36 18.80
CA THR A 304 5.40 9.00 18.74
C THR A 304 5.66 8.41 17.36
N ILE A 305 6.21 7.20 17.35
CA ILE A 305 6.28 6.30 16.20
C ILE A 305 5.15 5.28 16.37
N GLY A 306 4.42 5.01 15.29
CA GLY A 306 3.59 3.83 15.15
C GLY A 306 4.23 2.86 14.16
N TYR A 307 3.70 1.65 14.07
CA TYR A 307 4.15 0.63 13.10
C TYR A 307 3.01 0.27 12.16
N THR A 308 3.35 -0.09 10.92
CA THR A 308 2.40 -0.63 9.95
C THR A 308 2.27 -2.15 10.11
N TYR A 309 1.37 -2.78 9.34
CA TYR A 309 1.30 -4.25 9.24
C TYR A 309 2.63 -4.89 8.79
N TRP A 310 3.44 -4.17 8.03
CA TRP A 310 4.73 -4.63 7.49
C TRP A 310 5.92 -4.29 8.42
N ASP A 311 5.65 -3.95 9.68
CA ASP A 311 6.63 -3.49 10.69
C ASP A 311 7.45 -2.26 10.28
N THR A 312 6.99 -1.50 9.28
CA THR A 312 7.61 -0.22 8.91
C THR A 312 7.17 0.91 9.85
N PRO A 313 8.07 1.81 10.27
CA PRO A 313 7.72 2.93 11.14
C PRO A 313 6.88 3.97 10.40
N TRP A 314 5.96 4.60 11.11
CA TRP A 314 5.23 5.79 10.65
C TRP A 314 5.09 6.82 11.77
N TYR A 315 4.85 8.08 11.38
CA TYR A 315 4.88 9.22 12.30
C TYR A 315 3.48 9.83 12.44
N PRO A 316 2.67 9.42 13.46
CA PRO A 316 1.35 9.97 13.76
C PRO A 316 1.24 11.50 13.72
N ALA A 317 2.32 12.23 14.05
CA ALA A 317 2.31 13.69 14.02
C ALA A 317 2.29 14.29 12.60
N GLN A 318 2.96 13.66 11.63
CA GLN A 318 2.88 14.07 10.23
C GLN A 318 1.49 13.76 9.66
N ALA A 319 0.94 12.58 9.96
CA ALA A 319 -0.40 12.19 9.56
C ALA A 319 -1.48 13.12 10.19
N ALA A 320 -1.32 13.51 11.46
CA ALA A 320 -2.22 14.43 12.15
C ALA A 320 -2.22 15.84 11.52
N ILE A 321 -1.06 16.35 11.10
CA ILE A 321 -0.98 17.63 10.35
C ILE A 321 -1.74 17.51 9.03
N ALA A 322 -1.59 16.40 8.31
CA ALA A 322 -2.30 16.17 7.06
C ALA A 322 -3.81 16.05 7.26
N LYS A 323 -4.27 15.35 8.32
CA LYS A 323 -5.69 15.29 8.73
C LYS A 323 -6.27 16.64 9.15
N ILE A 324 -5.53 17.45 9.92
CA ILE A 324 -5.93 18.84 10.24
C ILE A 324 -6.12 19.65 8.96
N ARG A 325 -5.15 19.60 8.03
CA ARG A 325 -5.23 20.31 6.74
C ARG A 325 -6.36 19.79 5.86
N HIS A 326 -6.66 18.48 5.90
CA HIS A 326 -7.79 17.88 5.20
C HIS A 326 -9.12 18.42 5.73
N ILE A 327 -9.40 18.27 7.03
CA ILE A 327 -10.65 18.75 7.66
C ILE A 327 -10.86 20.24 7.37
N LEU A 328 -9.83 21.08 7.50
CA LEU A 328 -9.96 22.52 7.26
C LEU A 328 -10.18 22.90 5.79
N ARG A 329 -9.86 22.01 4.84
CA ARG A 329 -10.09 22.19 3.40
C ARG A 329 -11.44 21.64 2.96
N THR A 330 -11.89 20.51 3.53
CA THR A 330 -13.18 19.89 3.22
C THR A 330 -14.34 20.51 3.99
N HIS A 331 -14.07 21.16 5.13
CA HIS A 331 -15.06 21.84 5.97
C HIS A 331 -14.78 23.36 6.10
N PRO A 332 -14.88 24.13 4.99
CA PRO A 332 -14.64 25.57 5.00
C PRO A 332 -15.62 26.34 5.92
N GLU A 333 -16.80 25.78 6.20
CA GLU A 333 -17.81 26.32 7.13
C GLU A 333 -17.31 26.47 8.57
N LEU A 334 -16.27 25.71 8.96
CA LEU A 334 -15.60 25.89 10.25
C LEU A 334 -14.94 27.28 10.35
N ASN A 335 -14.61 27.91 9.22
CA ASN A 335 -13.94 29.20 9.11
C ASN A 335 -12.60 29.25 9.89
N LEU A 336 -11.82 28.19 9.74
CA LEU A 336 -10.55 27.97 10.43
C LEU A 336 -9.42 27.70 9.42
N GLU A 337 -8.19 27.93 9.86
CA GLU A 337 -6.96 27.66 9.10
C GLU A 337 -5.85 27.16 10.04
N ALA A 338 -4.96 26.31 9.54
CA ALA A 338 -3.78 25.86 10.26
C ALA A 338 -2.54 26.64 9.79
N LYS A 339 -1.86 27.31 10.72
CA LYS A 339 -0.66 28.12 10.44
C LYS A 339 0.55 27.60 11.22
N TYR A 340 1.70 27.53 10.56
CA TYR A 340 3.02 27.16 11.12
C TYR A 340 3.12 25.75 11.73
N MET A 341 2.37 24.77 11.18
CA MET A 341 2.47 23.35 11.56
C MET A 341 3.41 22.60 10.62
N LYS A 342 4.50 22.03 11.15
CA LYS A 342 5.42 21.11 10.44
C LYS A 342 6.01 20.08 11.42
N VAL A 343 6.23 18.86 10.95
CA VAL A 343 7.09 17.87 11.62
C VAL A 343 8.06 17.31 10.58
N GLU A 344 9.35 17.53 10.82
CA GLU A 344 10.43 16.93 10.03
C GLU A 344 10.97 15.72 10.77
N VAL A 345 11.31 14.67 10.03
CA VAL A 345 12.05 13.51 10.54
C VAL A 345 13.30 13.40 9.68
N HIS A 346 14.44 13.83 10.20
CA HIS A 346 15.72 13.65 9.50
C HIS A 346 16.19 12.22 9.77
N LYS A 347 16.68 11.54 8.71
CA LYS A 347 17.00 10.10 8.65
C LYS A 347 15.81 9.13 8.65
N GLY A 348 14.58 9.62 8.79
CA GLY A 348 13.34 8.82 8.73
C GLY A 348 12.94 8.33 7.34
N PHE A 349 13.91 8.06 6.46
CA PHE A 349 13.74 7.36 5.18
C PHE A 349 14.28 5.92 5.27
N ASP A 350 14.59 5.40 6.45
CA ASP A 350 14.89 3.99 6.68
C ASP A 350 13.93 3.36 7.71
N ASN A 351 14.07 2.05 7.96
CA ASN A 351 13.24 1.31 8.92
C ASN A 351 13.84 1.29 10.36
N ASN A 352 14.79 2.17 10.68
CA ASN A 352 15.51 2.21 11.95
C ASN A 352 15.21 3.52 12.73
N PRO A 353 14.03 3.64 13.36
CA PRO A 353 13.61 4.87 14.05
C PRO A 353 14.45 5.22 15.30
N LYS A 354 15.49 4.44 15.61
CA LYS A 354 16.48 4.75 16.65
C LYS A 354 17.50 5.81 16.19
N ASN A 355 17.65 6.05 14.89
CA ASN A 355 18.56 7.07 14.34
C ASN A 355 17.86 8.42 14.05
N ASP A 356 16.52 8.44 14.10
CA ASP A 356 15.66 9.57 13.73
C ASP A 356 15.90 10.83 14.55
N GLN A 357 15.84 11.98 13.88
CA GLN A 357 15.81 13.29 14.52
C GLN A 357 14.50 13.99 14.15
N ILE A 358 13.58 14.04 15.12
CA ILE A 358 12.24 14.60 14.94
C ILE A 358 12.22 16.06 15.40
N LEU A 359 12.04 16.99 14.45
CA LEU A 359 11.93 18.43 14.69
C LEU A 359 10.45 18.84 14.60
N THR A 360 9.95 19.57 15.59
CA THR A 360 8.51 19.88 15.72
C THR A 360 8.21 21.36 15.74
N TRP A 361 7.30 21.79 14.86
CA TRP A 361 6.60 23.06 14.90
C TRP A 361 5.11 22.78 15.11
N PRO A 362 4.58 22.92 16.34
CA PRO A 362 3.21 22.50 16.65
C PRO A 362 2.14 23.46 16.11
N GLY A 363 2.55 24.61 15.54
CA GLY A 363 1.70 25.61 14.93
C GLY A 363 0.52 26.07 15.77
N LYS A 364 -0.53 26.52 15.08
CA LYS A 364 -1.82 26.92 15.66
C LYS A 364 -2.94 26.77 14.65
N ILE A 365 -4.13 26.48 15.12
CA ILE A 365 -5.37 26.63 14.35
C ILE A 365 -5.98 27.99 14.75
N VAL A 366 -6.38 28.82 13.78
CA VAL A 366 -6.97 30.14 14.02
C VAL A 366 -8.18 30.38 13.13
N LYS A 367 -9.02 31.36 13.48
CA LYS A 367 -10.08 31.84 12.58
C LYS A 367 -9.45 32.57 11.39
N ARG A 368 -9.94 32.29 10.19
CA ARG A 368 -9.55 33.02 8.97
C ARG A 368 -9.95 34.50 9.09
N GLY A 369 -9.06 35.39 8.66
CA GLY A 369 -9.23 36.83 8.68
C GLY A 369 -10.16 37.33 7.56
N LEU A 370 -10.39 38.65 7.55
CA LEU A 370 -11.28 39.27 6.55
C LEU A 370 -10.72 39.19 5.13
N VAL A 371 -9.39 39.29 4.95
CA VAL A 371 -8.74 39.21 3.64
C VAL A 371 -8.88 37.80 3.04
N GLU A 372 -8.60 36.77 3.83
CA GLU A 372 -8.69 35.36 3.41
C GLU A 372 -10.12 34.88 3.14
N LYS A 373 -11.14 35.68 3.49
CA LYS A 373 -12.56 35.49 3.16
C LYS A 373 -13.00 36.20 1.89
N VAL A 374 -12.43 37.38 1.63
CA VAL A 374 -12.71 38.15 0.41
C VAL A 374 -12.14 37.43 -0.82
N ASP A 375 -10.99 36.78 -0.66
CA ASP A 375 -10.38 35.89 -1.65
C ASP A 375 -11.29 34.72 -2.10
N GLU A 376 -12.24 34.27 -1.29
CA GLU A 376 -13.18 33.19 -1.62
C GLU A 376 -14.50 33.69 -2.22
N LEU A 377 -14.97 34.86 -1.75
CA LEU A 377 -16.18 35.50 -2.29
C LEU A 377 -15.97 36.06 -3.71
N PHE A 378 -14.72 36.32 -4.08
CA PHE A 378 -14.32 36.65 -5.43
C PHE A 378 -13.10 35.83 -5.83
N PRO A 379 -13.26 34.63 -6.43
CA PRO A 379 -12.16 33.90 -7.04
C PRO A 379 -11.74 34.62 -8.34
N TRP A 380 -10.99 35.71 -8.19
CA TRP A 380 -10.33 36.41 -9.30
C TRP A 380 -9.25 35.48 -9.86
N SER A 381 -9.68 34.63 -10.80
CA SER A 381 -8.95 33.48 -11.35
C SER A 381 -8.62 32.39 -10.33
N GLU A 382 -8.42 31.16 -10.84
CA GLU A 382 -7.54 30.20 -10.18
C GLU A 382 -6.24 30.94 -9.85
N LYS A 383 -5.84 31.07 -8.57
CA LYS A 383 -4.54 31.65 -8.18
C LYS A 383 -3.42 30.69 -8.61
N LYS A 384 -3.19 30.62 -9.92
CA LYS A 384 -2.04 29.97 -10.54
C LYS A 384 -0.82 30.67 -9.98
N VAL A 385 0.11 29.88 -9.44
CA VAL A 385 1.43 30.38 -9.08
C VAL A 385 2.02 31.02 -10.33
N GLU A 386 2.49 32.26 -10.25
CA GLU A 386 3.17 32.90 -11.36
C GLU A 386 4.43 32.09 -11.67
N LEU A 387 4.47 31.51 -12.87
CA LEU A 387 5.60 30.72 -13.36
C LEU A 387 6.45 31.66 -14.22
N ASP A 388 7.54 32.15 -13.65
CA ASP A 388 8.43 33.14 -14.26
C ASP A 388 9.39 32.48 -15.27
N THR A 389 10.71 32.54 -15.05
CA THR A 389 11.69 32.13 -16.07
C THR A 389 11.97 30.64 -15.98
N VAL A 390 11.92 29.92 -17.11
CA VAL A 390 12.41 28.53 -17.17
C VAL A 390 13.94 28.52 -17.04
N VAL A 391 14.44 27.87 -16.00
CA VAL A 391 15.88 27.74 -15.69
C VAL A 391 16.46 26.37 -16.03
N GLU A 392 15.62 25.34 -16.18
CA GLU A 392 16.04 23.97 -16.48
C GLU A 392 15.01 23.28 -17.39
N ARG A 393 15.47 22.42 -18.30
CA ARG A 393 14.64 21.53 -19.11
C ARG A 393 15.25 20.14 -19.16
N LYS A 394 14.42 19.12 -19.01
CA LYS A 394 14.75 17.70 -19.15
C LYS A 394 13.84 17.12 -20.24
N GLY A 395 14.43 16.44 -21.22
CA GLY A 395 13.77 16.11 -22.50
C GLY A 395 14.00 17.20 -23.55
N GLU A 396 14.50 16.81 -24.73
CA GLU A 396 14.70 17.66 -25.92
C GLU A 396 13.45 17.65 -26.83
N GLY A 397 12.65 16.59 -26.76
CA GLY A 397 11.51 16.31 -27.64
C GLY A 397 10.19 16.93 -27.21
N LYS A 398 9.08 16.24 -27.54
CA LYS A 398 7.70 16.70 -27.28
C LYS A 398 7.29 16.64 -25.82
N VAL A 399 7.91 15.77 -25.02
CA VAL A 399 7.65 15.64 -23.59
C VAL A 399 8.84 16.22 -22.83
N GLN A 400 8.60 17.24 -22.03
CA GLN A 400 9.64 17.94 -21.28
C GLN A 400 9.22 18.15 -19.84
N VAL A 401 10.14 17.99 -18.90
CA VAL A 401 9.97 18.52 -17.55
C VAL A 401 10.76 19.83 -17.46
N VAL A 402 10.07 20.92 -17.14
CA VAL A 402 10.67 22.24 -17.02
C VAL A 402 10.69 22.70 -15.57
N LYS A 403 11.76 23.37 -15.16
CA LYS A 403 11.90 24.03 -13.86
C LYS A 403 11.87 25.54 -14.04
N TYR A 404 11.17 26.24 -13.15
CA TYR A 404 11.15 27.69 -13.06
C TYR A 404 12.11 28.19 -11.97
N ASP A 405 12.59 29.42 -12.10
CA ASP A 405 13.45 30.13 -11.13
C ASP A 405 12.85 30.20 -9.71
N ASN A 406 11.54 30.32 -9.59
CA ASN A 406 10.77 30.21 -8.34
C ASN A 406 10.79 28.80 -7.70
N GLY A 407 11.41 27.82 -8.38
CA GLY A 407 11.57 26.45 -7.92
C GLY A 407 10.44 25.49 -8.28
N HIS A 408 9.36 25.95 -8.92
CA HIS A 408 8.30 25.05 -9.37
C HIS A 408 8.72 24.23 -10.59
N TRP A 409 8.12 23.05 -10.73
CA TRP A 409 8.28 22.17 -11.88
C TRP A 409 6.96 22.00 -12.62
N GLN A 410 7.03 21.79 -13.93
CA GLN A 410 5.86 21.51 -14.76
C GLN A 410 6.21 20.49 -15.85
N LEU A 411 5.34 19.52 -16.07
CA LEU A 411 5.38 18.64 -17.24
C LEU A 411 4.74 19.37 -18.42
N ILE A 412 5.45 19.42 -19.54
CA ILE A 412 5.05 20.01 -20.81
C ILE A 412 4.95 18.89 -21.83
N VAL A 413 3.83 18.81 -22.54
CA VAL A 413 3.60 17.86 -23.64
C VAL A 413 3.07 18.64 -24.84
N ASP A 414 3.70 18.43 -26.01
CA ASP A 414 3.37 19.14 -27.26
C ASP A 414 3.32 20.69 -27.06
N GLY A 415 4.25 21.21 -26.25
CA GLY A 415 4.39 22.64 -25.94
C GLY A 415 3.38 23.21 -24.94
N LYS A 416 2.55 22.38 -24.28
CA LYS A 416 1.51 22.82 -23.34
C LYS A 416 1.68 22.17 -21.96
N PRO A 417 1.28 22.83 -20.85
CA PRO A 417 1.20 22.21 -19.54
C PRO A 417 0.33 20.93 -19.57
N PHE A 418 0.86 19.84 -19.00
CA PHE A 418 0.21 18.54 -18.99
C PHE A 418 0.13 18.00 -17.56
N LEU A 419 -1.10 17.82 -17.06
CA LEU A 419 -1.36 17.07 -15.83
C LEU A 419 -1.59 15.61 -16.20
N ILE A 420 -0.81 14.70 -15.60
CA ILE A 420 -1.03 13.26 -15.74
C ILE A 420 -2.34 12.90 -15.01
N LYS A 421 -3.34 12.48 -15.78
CA LYS A 421 -4.58 11.84 -15.32
C LYS A 421 -4.47 10.38 -15.71
N GLY A 422 -3.68 9.66 -14.91
CA GLY A 422 -3.16 8.34 -15.25
C GLY A 422 -3.97 7.19 -14.64
N MET A 423 -3.98 6.04 -15.31
CA MET A 423 -4.46 4.76 -14.78
C MET A 423 -3.35 3.71 -14.90
N THR A 424 -3.12 2.91 -13.85
CA THR A 424 -2.36 1.65 -14.02
C THR A 424 -3.32 0.65 -14.66
N TYR A 425 -3.03 0.21 -15.88
CA TYR A 425 -3.98 -0.51 -16.73
C TYR A 425 -3.38 -1.84 -17.18
N ASP A 426 -3.93 -2.92 -16.64
CA ASP A 426 -3.53 -4.32 -16.87
C ASP A 426 -4.75 -5.22 -16.57
N PRO A 427 -5.84 -5.11 -17.35
CA PRO A 427 -7.10 -5.80 -17.04
C PRO A 427 -6.90 -7.31 -17.07
N THR A 428 -7.36 -7.99 -16.02
CA THR A 428 -7.27 -9.45 -15.88
C THR A 428 -8.67 -10.04 -15.94
N LYS A 429 -8.90 -10.95 -16.89
CA LYS A 429 -10.19 -11.61 -17.04
C LYS A 429 -10.52 -12.54 -15.88
N VAL A 430 -11.80 -12.62 -15.52
CA VAL A 430 -12.27 -13.50 -14.44
C VAL A 430 -11.85 -14.95 -14.70
N GLY A 431 -11.15 -15.54 -13.72
CA GLY A 431 -10.61 -16.90 -13.80
C GLY A 431 -9.16 -16.99 -14.26
N GLN A 432 -8.66 -16.01 -15.02
CA GLN A 432 -7.23 -15.85 -15.24
C GLN A 432 -6.53 -15.46 -13.93
N SER A 433 -5.28 -15.86 -13.80
CA SER A 433 -4.43 -15.41 -12.70
C SER A 433 -2.96 -15.67 -13.01
N PRO A 434 -2.06 -14.71 -12.76
CA PRO A 434 -0.63 -14.95 -12.90
C PRO A 434 -0.13 -15.90 -11.80
N ASN A 435 -0.96 -16.19 -10.78
CA ASN A 435 -0.71 -17.22 -9.77
C ASN A 435 -0.84 -18.64 -10.33
N LYS A 436 -1.73 -18.83 -11.32
CA LYS A 436 -2.01 -20.12 -11.97
C LYS A 436 -1.23 -20.29 -13.27
N GLY A 437 -0.50 -19.27 -13.70
CA GLY A 437 0.12 -19.20 -15.03
C GLY A 437 -0.91 -19.13 -16.16
N THR A 438 -2.10 -18.57 -15.88
CA THR A 438 -3.21 -18.42 -16.84
C THR A 438 -3.51 -16.95 -17.15
N LEU A 439 -2.61 -16.03 -16.82
CA LEU A 439 -2.72 -14.63 -17.26
C LEU A 439 -2.34 -14.55 -18.75
N GLU A 440 -3.23 -13.99 -19.56
CA GLU A 440 -2.98 -13.75 -20.99
C GLU A 440 -2.55 -12.29 -21.22
N ASN A 441 -2.09 -11.98 -22.44
CA ASN A 441 -1.77 -10.60 -22.81
C ASN A 441 -3.08 -9.88 -23.15
N TRP A 442 -3.50 -8.91 -22.31
CA TRP A 442 -4.75 -8.15 -22.54
C TRP A 442 -4.77 -7.36 -23.86
N MET A 443 -3.62 -7.16 -24.50
CA MET A 443 -3.53 -6.53 -25.83
C MET A 443 -3.75 -7.53 -26.99
N GLU A 444 -3.83 -8.82 -26.70
CA GLU A 444 -3.93 -9.92 -27.69
C GLU A 444 -5.13 -10.85 -27.41
N GLU A 445 -5.71 -10.85 -26.21
CA GLU A 445 -6.90 -11.64 -25.88
C GLU A 445 -8.11 -11.16 -26.67
N ASP A 446 -8.59 -11.99 -27.60
CA ASP A 446 -9.79 -11.84 -28.43
C ASP A 446 -10.59 -13.14 -28.30
N THR A 447 -11.56 -13.20 -27.37
CA THR A 447 -12.28 -14.46 -27.09
C THR A 447 -13.60 -14.61 -27.82
N ASN A 448 -14.08 -13.56 -28.48
CA ASN A 448 -15.21 -13.65 -29.40
C ASN A 448 -14.76 -13.88 -30.86
N GLY A 449 -13.48 -13.68 -31.18
CA GLY A 449 -12.85 -13.96 -32.47
C GLY A 449 -13.09 -12.89 -33.52
N ASN A 450 -13.32 -11.63 -33.13
CA ASN A 450 -13.63 -10.53 -34.06
C ASN A 450 -12.39 -9.75 -34.56
N GLY A 451 -11.21 -10.03 -34.01
CA GLY A 451 -9.95 -9.34 -34.32
C GLY A 451 -9.65 -8.11 -33.46
N LEU A 452 -10.38 -7.88 -32.37
CA LEU A 452 -10.17 -6.82 -31.40
C LEU A 452 -9.84 -7.40 -30.02
N ALA A 453 -8.99 -6.70 -29.26
CA ALA A 453 -8.69 -7.08 -27.88
C ALA A 453 -9.89 -6.81 -26.96
N ASP A 454 -10.32 -7.85 -26.22
CA ASP A 454 -11.51 -7.92 -25.36
C ASP A 454 -11.65 -6.68 -24.46
N GLY A 455 -10.65 -6.38 -23.62
CA GLY A 455 -10.69 -5.24 -22.69
C GLY A 455 -10.67 -3.87 -23.39
N PRO A 456 -9.62 -3.56 -24.18
CA PRO A 456 -9.46 -2.26 -24.85
C PRO A 456 -10.64 -1.78 -25.69
N PHE A 457 -11.28 -2.67 -26.44
CA PHE A 457 -12.27 -2.30 -27.47
C PHE A 457 -13.64 -2.93 -27.26
N ASP A 458 -13.73 -4.04 -26.52
CA ASP A 458 -14.91 -4.91 -26.50
C ASP A 458 -15.60 -5.04 -25.14
N SER A 459 -15.09 -4.36 -24.10
CA SER A 459 -15.71 -4.34 -22.77
C SER A 459 -17.05 -3.60 -22.74
N TRP A 460 -17.89 -3.94 -21.75
CA TRP A 460 -19.21 -3.34 -21.51
C TRP A 460 -19.39 -3.06 -20.01
N ILE A 461 -20.39 -2.24 -19.69
CA ILE A 461 -20.77 -1.95 -18.29
C ILE A 461 -21.90 -2.91 -17.89
N ASP A 462 -21.65 -3.76 -16.91
CA ASP A 462 -22.66 -4.54 -16.19
C ASP A 462 -23.45 -3.59 -15.27
N ALA A 463 -24.54 -3.03 -15.79
CA ALA A 463 -25.31 -1.97 -15.16
C ALA A 463 -26.28 -2.49 -14.08
N ASN A 464 -26.52 -3.80 -14.01
CA ASN A 464 -27.39 -4.44 -13.04
C ASN A 464 -26.68 -5.44 -12.10
N LEU A 465 -25.35 -5.57 -12.25
CA LEU A 465 -24.45 -6.39 -11.44
C LEU A 465 -24.74 -7.90 -11.52
N ASN A 466 -25.27 -8.39 -12.65
CA ASN A 466 -25.63 -9.80 -12.83
C ASN A 466 -24.50 -10.67 -13.41
N ASN A 467 -23.35 -10.07 -13.75
CA ASN A 467 -22.16 -10.66 -14.36
C ASN A 467 -22.40 -11.27 -15.77
N LYS A 468 -23.30 -10.68 -16.56
CA LYS A 468 -23.55 -11.03 -17.96
C LYS A 468 -23.86 -9.75 -18.75
N GLN A 469 -23.51 -9.75 -20.02
CA GLN A 469 -23.95 -8.71 -20.95
C GLN A 469 -25.42 -8.90 -21.29
N ASP A 470 -26.27 -7.95 -20.92
CA ASP A 470 -27.68 -7.90 -21.36
C ASP A 470 -27.85 -7.15 -22.70
N GLU A 471 -28.97 -7.34 -23.39
CA GLU A 471 -29.24 -6.71 -24.71
C GLU A 471 -29.18 -5.18 -24.69
N ASN A 472 -29.31 -4.56 -23.51
CA ASN A 472 -29.24 -3.12 -23.29
C ASN A 472 -27.86 -2.62 -22.81
N GLU A 473 -26.84 -3.48 -22.79
CA GLU A 473 -25.47 -3.18 -22.37
C GLU A 473 -24.54 -3.22 -23.59
N PRO A 474 -24.44 -2.12 -24.35
CA PRO A 474 -23.63 -2.10 -25.55
C PRO A 474 -22.15 -2.31 -25.21
N VAL A 475 -21.43 -2.91 -26.17
CA VAL A 475 -19.97 -2.87 -26.21
C VAL A 475 -19.49 -1.43 -26.33
N VAL A 476 -18.50 -1.05 -25.51
CA VAL A 476 -17.90 0.30 -25.46
C VAL A 476 -16.37 0.25 -25.55
N GLY A 477 -15.73 -0.70 -24.86
CA GLY A 477 -14.27 -0.81 -24.74
C GLY A 477 -13.67 0.14 -23.70
N ASP A 478 -12.72 -0.37 -22.92
CA ASP A 478 -12.09 0.36 -21.83
C ASP A 478 -11.40 1.65 -22.29
N PHE A 479 -10.90 1.69 -23.54
CA PHE A 479 -10.26 2.88 -24.08
C PHE A 479 -11.25 4.03 -24.27
N GLN A 480 -12.49 3.74 -24.68
CA GLN A 480 -13.55 4.73 -24.79
C GLN A 480 -14.06 5.15 -23.39
N LEU A 481 -14.22 4.20 -22.47
CA LEU A 481 -14.59 4.50 -21.08
C LEU A 481 -13.54 5.40 -20.40
N MET A 482 -12.25 5.08 -20.53
CA MET A 482 -11.15 5.90 -20.02
C MET A 482 -11.14 7.32 -20.62
N LYS A 483 -11.43 7.45 -21.91
CA LYS A 483 -11.54 8.76 -22.59
C LYS A 483 -12.70 9.60 -22.04
N GLU A 484 -13.85 8.98 -21.77
CA GLU A 484 -15.02 9.63 -21.17
C GLU A 484 -14.77 10.05 -19.71
N MET A 485 -14.04 9.22 -18.94
CA MET A 485 -13.51 9.57 -17.62
C MET A 485 -12.43 10.68 -17.67
N GLY A 486 -11.92 11.01 -18.86
CA GLY A 486 -10.90 12.03 -19.07
C GLY A 486 -9.47 11.62 -18.69
N VAL A 487 -9.18 10.31 -18.68
CA VAL A 487 -7.83 9.73 -18.60
C VAL A 487 -7.01 10.22 -19.80
N ASN A 488 -5.72 10.49 -19.59
CA ASN A 488 -4.80 10.90 -20.66
C ASN A 488 -3.46 10.15 -20.66
N ALA A 489 -3.27 9.22 -19.73
CA ALA A 489 -2.13 8.30 -19.72
C ALA A 489 -2.51 6.95 -19.12
N ILE A 490 -1.92 5.87 -19.62
CA ILE A 490 -1.85 4.58 -18.90
C ILE A 490 -0.42 4.27 -18.46
N ARG A 491 -0.29 3.45 -17.42
CA ARG A 491 0.97 2.89 -16.93
C ARG A 491 0.90 1.36 -16.95
N PHE A 492 1.90 0.71 -17.54
CA PHE A 492 2.12 -0.73 -17.46
C PHE A 492 3.60 -1.08 -17.71
N TYR A 493 3.96 -2.36 -17.52
CA TYR A 493 5.33 -2.86 -17.68
C TYR A 493 5.45 -3.75 -18.92
N HIS A 494 6.56 -3.62 -19.67
CA HIS A 494 6.78 -4.32 -20.95
C HIS A 494 7.13 -5.83 -20.81
N VAL A 495 7.28 -6.30 -19.58
CA VAL A 495 7.49 -7.69 -19.16
C VAL A 495 6.66 -7.87 -17.88
N PRO A 496 5.89 -8.96 -17.69
CA PRO A 496 5.74 -10.10 -18.60
C PRO A 496 4.93 -9.78 -19.87
N THR A 497 4.11 -8.74 -19.84
CA THR A 497 3.17 -8.37 -20.91
C THR A 497 3.89 -7.66 -22.07
N THR A 498 4.07 -8.35 -23.20
CA THR A 498 4.75 -7.78 -24.38
C THR A 498 3.88 -6.67 -25.00
N PRO A 499 4.37 -5.44 -25.21
CA PRO A 499 3.54 -4.35 -25.70
C PRO A 499 3.12 -4.50 -27.17
N HIS A 500 1.82 -4.60 -27.44
CA HIS A 500 1.30 -4.68 -28.81
C HIS A 500 1.18 -3.28 -29.43
N LYS A 501 2.20 -2.89 -30.22
CA LYS A 501 2.33 -1.53 -30.77
C LYS A 501 1.07 -0.96 -31.42
N GLU A 502 0.33 -1.77 -32.18
CA GLU A 502 -0.85 -1.27 -32.91
C GLU A 502 -2.01 -0.90 -31.97
N VAL A 503 -2.20 -1.65 -30.88
CA VAL A 503 -3.22 -1.34 -29.87
C VAL A 503 -2.86 -0.01 -29.17
N LEU A 504 -1.56 0.21 -28.91
CA LEU A 504 -1.05 1.43 -28.27
C LEU A 504 -1.05 2.65 -29.21
N ARG A 505 -0.92 2.46 -30.53
CA ARG A 505 -1.15 3.52 -31.52
C ARG A 505 -2.61 3.91 -31.56
N ARG A 506 -3.53 2.94 -31.65
CA ARG A 506 -4.97 3.19 -31.61
C ARG A 506 -5.39 3.89 -30.31
N LEU A 507 -4.86 3.47 -29.16
CA LEU A 507 -5.03 4.16 -27.86
C LEU A 507 -4.70 5.66 -27.95
N TYR A 508 -3.59 6.00 -28.57
CA TYR A 508 -3.13 7.38 -28.69
C TYR A 508 -3.85 8.17 -29.78
N GLU A 509 -4.08 7.59 -30.96
CA GLU A 509 -4.65 8.26 -32.13
C GLU A 509 -6.17 8.43 -32.03
N GLU A 510 -6.89 7.42 -31.54
CA GLU A 510 -8.36 7.44 -31.41
C GLU A 510 -8.81 8.06 -30.07
N TYR A 511 -8.05 7.85 -28.98
CA TYR A 511 -8.47 8.24 -27.62
C TYR A 511 -7.61 9.34 -26.99
N GLY A 512 -6.44 9.66 -27.55
CA GLY A 512 -5.56 10.73 -27.03
C GLY A 512 -4.78 10.35 -25.77
N ILE A 513 -4.70 9.05 -25.46
CA ILE A 513 -4.09 8.53 -24.23
C ILE A 513 -2.63 8.14 -24.52
N ARG A 514 -1.69 8.63 -23.69
CA ARG A 514 -0.25 8.31 -23.77
C ARG A 514 0.13 7.12 -22.87
N VAL A 515 1.35 6.62 -23.00
CA VAL A 515 1.87 5.45 -22.27
C VAL A 515 3.09 5.84 -21.42
N ILE A 516 3.03 5.52 -20.14
CA ILE A 516 4.17 5.43 -19.23
C ILE A 516 4.63 3.97 -19.25
N LEU A 517 5.71 3.67 -19.99
CA LEU A 517 6.17 2.29 -20.20
C LEU A 517 7.30 1.93 -19.22
N GLY A 518 7.13 0.82 -18.51
CA GLY A 518 8.00 0.44 -17.40
C GLY A 518 8.85 -0.83 -17.58
N ASP A 519 9.98 -0.86 -16.86
CA ASP A 519 10.80 -2.05 -16.58
C ASP A 519 10.88 -2.27 -15.06
N PHE A 520 10.69 -3.51 -14.59
CA PHE A 520 10.70 -3.88 -13.17
C PHE A 520 12.06 -3.71 -12.48
N LEU A 521 13.16 -3.62 -13.23
CA LEU A 521 14.54 -3.63 -12.74
C LEU A 521 14.77 -4.71 -11.67
N GLY A 522 14.36 -5.96 -11.92
CA GLY A 522 14.59 -7.07 -10.98
C GLY A 522 13.68 -7.09 -9.75
N LYS A 523 12.67 -6.22 -9.66
CA LYS A 523 11.59 -6.47 -8.69
C LYS A 523 11.00 -7.85 -8.98
N TYR A 524 10.69 -8.62 -7.93
CA TYR A 524 10.12 -9.98 -8.08
C TYR A 524 11.05 -10.96 -8.85
N ALA A 525 12.36 -10.69 -8.91
CA ALA A 525 13.34 -11.34 -9.79
C ALA A 525 13.09 -11.17 -11.31
N VAL A 526 12.13 -10.35 -11.72
CA VAL A 526 11.75 -10.16 -13.14
C VAL A 526 12.88 -9.49 -13.91
N GLY A 527 13.34 -10.17 -14.97
CA GLY A 527 14.37 -9.67 -15.87
C GLY A 527 15.82 -9.85 -15.39
N SER A 528 16.08 -10.19 -14.12
CA SER A 528 17.45 -10.49 -13.66
C SER A 528 17.88 -11.94 -13.90
N GLY A 529 16.92 -12.84 -14.15
CA GLY A 529 17.17 -14.27 -14.30
C GLY A 529 17.59 -14.97 -13.00
N ALA A 530 17.41 -14.33 -11.85
CA ALA A 530 17.54 -14.94 -10.54
C ALA A 530 16.31 -15.81 -10.24
N THR A 531 16.42 -16.75 -9.30
CA THR A 531 15.23 -17.41 -8.73
C THR A 531 14.55 -16.49 -7.70
N TRP A 532 13.27 -16.72 -7.38
CA TRP A 532 12.59 -15.94 -6.31
C TRP A 532 13.28 -16.07 -4.94
N LEU A 533 13.83 -17.25 -4.63
CA LEU A 533 14.49 -17.54 -3.36
C LEU A 533 15.86 -16.85 -3.24
N GLU A 534 16.59 -16.77 -4.34
CA GLU A 534 17.84 -16.00 -4.49
C GLU A 534 17.57 -14.49 -4.45
N GLY A 535 16.56 -14.06 -5.21
CA GLY A 535 16.22 -12.67 -5.44
C GLY A 535 17.21 -11.94 -6.35
N THR A 536 16.81 -10.80 -6.91
CA THR A 536 17.75 -9.94 -7.64
C THR A 536 18.77 -9.32 -6.66
N ASP A 537 20.04 -9.55 -6.97
CA ASP A 537 21.18 -8.86 -6.36
C ASP A 537 21.66 -7.73 -7.29
N TYR A 538 21.58 -6.47 -6.83
CA TYR A 538 22.07 -5.29 -7.56
C TYR A 538 23.60 -5.10 -7.54
N GLU A 539 24.33 -5.91 -6.76
CA GLU A 539 25.80 -6.00 -6.79
C GLU A 539 26.29 -7.11 -7.75
N ASN A 540 25.39 -7.95 -8.28
CA ASN A 540 25.71 -9.02 -9.23
C ASN A 540 25.69 -8.51 -10.68
N GLU A 541 26.84 -8.60 -11.36
CA GLU A 541 27.01 -8.11 -12.74
C GLU A 541 26.19 -8.88 -13.78
N ASP A 542 25.97 -10.19 -13.62
CA ASP A 542 25.14 -10.97 -14.56
C ASP A 542 23.66 -10.59 -14.42
N HIS A 543 23.20 -10.30 -13.20
CA HIS A 543 21.86 -9.79 -12.95
C HIS A 543 21.67 -8.40 -13.58
N LYS A 544 22.62 -7.48 -13.33
CA LYS A 544 22.62 -6.14 -13.94
C LYS A 544 22.65 -6.19 -15.46
N ALA A 545 23.47 -7.06 -16.06
CA ALA A 545 23.56 -7.22 -17.50
C ALA A 545 22.22 -7.62 -18.15
N LYS A 546 21.54 -8.63 -17.59
CA LYS A 546 20.22 -9.10 -18.08
C LYS A 546 19.12 -8.04 -17.89
N MET A 547 19.07 -7.39 -16.73
CA MET A 547 18.11 -6.30 -16.49
C MET A 547 18.33 -5.14 -17.47
N MET A 548 19.59 -4.75 -17.69
CA MET A 548 19.97 -3.73 -18.65
C MET A 548 19.62 -4.12 -20.10
N GLU A 549 19.66 -5.42 -20.46
CA GLU A 549 19.22 -5.90 -21.77
C GLU A 549 17.71 -5.71 -21.99
N ASN A 550 16.87 -5.96 -20.97
CA ASN A 550 15.43 -5.70 -21.05
C ASN A 550 15.13 -4.20 -21.20
N VAL A 551 15.75 -3.34 -20.39
CA VAL A 551 15.65 -1.88 -20.54
C VAL A 551 16.05 -1.43 -21.94
N LYS A 552 17.15 -1.99 -22.48
CA LYS A 552 17.62 -1.71 -23.85
C LYS A 552 16.61 -2.11 -24.89
N LYS A 553 16.01 -3.30 -24.76
CA LYS A 553 14.97 -3.79 -25.65
C LYS A 553 13.75 -2.87 -25.62
N MET A 554 13.18 -2.63 -24.44
CA MET A 554 12.02 -1.75 -24.23
C MET A 554 12.19 -0.39 -24.90
N VAL A 555 13.32 0.28 -24.66
CA VAL A 555 13.57 1.63 -25.17
C VAL A 555 13.84 1.61 -26.68
N MET A 556 14.66 0.70 -27.18
CA MET A 556 14.94 0.62 -28.63
C MET A 556 13.73 0.19 -29.45
N GLU A 557 12.80 -0.57 -28.87
CA GLU A 557 11.55 -0.94 -29.53
C GLU A 557 10.55 0.23 -29.54
N HIS A 558 10.47 1.05 -28.49
CA HIS A 558 9.34 1.99 -28.33
C HIS A 558 9.68 3.50 -28.37
N LYS A 559 10.94 3.94 -28.30
CA LYS A 559 11.29 5.38 -28.19
C LYS A 559 10.79 6.26 -29.34
N ASP A 560 10.64 5.71 -30.54
CA ASP A 560 10.21 6.45 -31.72
C ASP A 560 8.66 6.45 -31.88
N GLU A 561 7.93 5.82 -30.95
CA GLU A 561 6.47 5.73 -30.99
C GLU A 561 5.80 6.97 -30.36
N PRO A 562 4.81 7.58 -31.03
CA PRO A 562 4.27 8.88 -30.63
C PRO A 562 3.46 8.85 -29.32
N TYR A 563 3.09 7.66 -28.86
CA TYR A 563 2.30 7.45 -27.64
C TYR A 563 3.14 7.50 -26.35
N ILE A 564 4.47 7.36 -26.40
CA ILE A 564 5.29 7.40 -25.18
C ILE A 564 5.15 8.75 -24.47
N LEU A 565 5.03 8.72 -23.14
CA LEU A 565 5.08 9.89 -22.27
C LEU A 565 6.44 9.98 -21.56
N MET A 566 6.87 8.88 -20.93
CA MET A 566 8.13 8.78 -20.19
C MET A 566 8.47 7.31 -19.90
N TRP A 567 9.73 7.05 -19.60
CA TRP A 567 10.22 5.75 -19.14
C TRP A 567 10.09 5.62 -17.63
N LEU A 568 9.66 4.45 -17.14
CA LEU A 568 9.51 4.19 -15.71
C LEU A 568 10.39 3.03 -15.24
N LEU A 569 11.34 3.32 -14.37
CA LEU A 569 12.29 2.37 -13.83
C LEU A 569 11.84 1.82 -12.47
N GLY A 570 11.81 0.50 -12.32
CA GLY A 570 11.42 -0.18 -11.09
C GLY A 570 9.92 -0.24 -10.82
N ASN A 571 9.55 -0.99 -9.78
CA ASN A 571 8.25 -1.02 -9.12
C ASN A 571 8.43 -1.36 -7.63
N GLU A 572 8.59 -0.37 -6.76
CA GLU A 572 8.75 -0.56 -5.31
C GLU A 572 9.95 -1.45 -4.91
N ASN A 573 11.03 -1.47 -5.69
CA ASN A 573 12.21 -2.31 -5.43
C ASN A 573 12.76 -2.10 -4.01
N ASN A 574 12.73 -0.86 -3.52
CA ASN A 574 13.10 -0.47 -2.16
C ASN A 574 12.41 -1.28 -1.03
N TYR A 575 11.27 -1.95 -1.27
CA TYR A 575 10.66 -2.87 -0.29
C TYR A 575 11.30 -4.28 -0.24
N GLY A 576 12.35 -4.59 -1.01
CA GLY A 576 13.14 -5.83 -0.86
C GLY A 576 12.44 -7.16 -1.23
N VAL A 577 11.20 -7.13 -1.73
CA VAL A 577 10.50 -8.35 -2.15
C VAL A 577 11.21 -9.00 -3.34
N ALA A 578 11.79 -10.19 -3.10
CA ALA A 578 12.64 -10.96 -4.02
C ALA A 578 13.76 -10.16 -4.69
N CYS A 579 14.34 -9.20 -3.96
CA CYS A 579 15.55 -8.47 -4.36
C CYS A 579 16.26 -7.92 -3.10
N ASN A 580 17.51 -7.44 -3.22
CA ASN A 580 18.26 -6.93 -2.07
C ASN A 580 18.26 -5.40 -1.90
N ALA A 581 17.35 -4.67 -2.57
CA ALA A 581 17.28 -3.21 -2.51
C ALA A 581 16.90 -2.63 -1.13
N ASP A 582 16.31 -3.43 -0.23
CA ASP A 582 16.10 -3.08 1.19
C ASP A 582 17.41 -3.08 1.99
N LYS A 583 18.29 -4.04 1.70
CA LYS A 583 19.61 -4.20 2.35
C LYS A 583 20.71 -3.39 1.68
N LYS A 584 20.56 -3.11 0.39
CA LYS A 584 21.54 -2.48 -0.51
C LYS A 584 20.91 -1.35 -1.36
N PRO A 585 20.17 -0.38 -0.79
CA PRO A 585 19.47 0.65 -1.56
C PRO A 585 20.40 1.48 -2.45
N ALA A 586 21.63 1.75 -2.00
CA ALA A 586 22.62 2.48 -2.80
C ALA A 586 23.08 1.70 -4.05
N ALA A 587 23.11 0.36 -4.02
CA ALA A 587 23.44 -0.44 -5.20
C ALA A 587 22.28 -0.41 -6.21
N PHE A 588 21.04 -0.54 -5.72
CA PHE A 588 19.84 -0.41 -6.55
C PHE A 588 19.75 0.95 -7.24
N PHE A 589 19.87 2.05 -6.50
CA PHE A 589 19.74 3.39 -7.11
C PHE A 589 20.88 3.73 -8.07
N LYS A 590 22.11 3.24 -7.83
CA LYS A 590 23.20 3.35 -8.82
C LYS A 590 22.89 2.60 -10.11
N PHE A 591 22.36 1.38 -10.02
CA PHE A 591 21.97 0.63 -11.21
C PHE A 591 20.79 1.29 -11.96
N ALA A 592 19.82 1.84 -11.23
CA ALA A 592 18.75 2.64 -11.84
C ALA A 592 19.29 3.91 -12.51
N ASP A 593 20.35 4.53 -11.96
CA ASP A 593 21.04 5.66 -12.59
C ASP A 593 21.82 5.24 -13.84
N GLU A 594 22.54 4.12 -13.81
CA GLU A 594 23.22 3.52 -14.98
C GLU A 594 22.23 3.26 -16.13
N ALA A 595 21.04 2.72 -15.80
CA ALA A 595 19.95 2.56 -16.76
C ALA A 595 19.47 3.92 -17.31
N ALA A 596 19.20 4.91 -16.45
CA ALA A 596 18.76 6.23 -16.88
C ALA A 596 19.80 6.97 -17.74
N GLN A 597 21.09 6.85 -17.41
CA GLN A 597 22.20 7.36 -18.22
C GLN A 597 22.20 6.73 -19.62
N TRP A 598 22.04 5.40 -19.70
CA TRP A 598 22.01 4.71 -20.98
C TRP A 598 20.78 5.12 -21.82
N ILE A 599 19.57 5.16 -21.22
CA ILE A 599 18.35 5.61 -21.91
C ILE A 599 18.57 7.00 -22.51
N LYS A 600 19.05 7.95 -21.71
CA LYS A 600 19.27 9.35 -22.12
C LYS A 600 20.38 9.53 -23.17
N SER A 601 21.18 8.48 -23.42
CA SER A 601 22.16 8.46 -24.51
C SER A 601 21.56 8.05 -25.87
N VAL A 602 20.42 7.35 -25.88
CA VAL A 602 19.76 6.83 -27.12
C VAL A 602 18.38 7.42 -27.38
N ASP A 603 17.72 7.94 -26.34
CA ASP A 603 16.46 8.67 -26.36
C ASP A 603 16.64 9.95 -25.53
N LYS A 604 16.62 11.09 -26.22
CA LYS A 604 16.70 12.43 -25.62
C LYS A 604 15.32 13.06 -25.48
N ASP A 605 14.29 12.45 -26.07
CA ASP A 605 12.98 13.06 -26.26
C ASP A 605 12.04 12.83 -25.08
N HIS A 606 12.27 11.78 -24.29
CA HIS A 606 11.44 11.39 -23.15
C HIS A 606 12.19 11.47 -21.81
N PRO A 607 11.54 12.02 -20.75
CA PRO A 607 12.07 11.97 -19.38
C PRO A 607 12.16 10.53 -18.84
N VAL A 608 13.05 10.30 -17.87
CA VAL A 608 13.14 9.05 -17.11
C VAL A 608 12.65 9.23 -15.67
N ALA A 609 11.72 8.40 -15.22
CA ALA A 609 11.21 8.37 -13.85
C ALA A 609 11.59 7.06 -13.14
N ILE A 610 11.52 7.05 -11.81
CA ILE A 610 11.59 5.84 -10.97
C ILE A 610 10.23 5.61 -10.29
N ALA A 611 9.80 4.36 -10.07
CA ALA A 611 8.65 4.03 -9.22
C ALA A 611 9.13 3.36 -7.91
N SER A 612 9.23 4.16 -6.85
CA SER A 612 9.55 3.68 -5.50
C SER A 612 8.28 3.31 -4.70
N GLY A 613 8.44 2.52 -3.64
CA GLY A 613 7.42 2.32 -2.62
C GLY A 613 7.50 3.44 -1.58
N ASP A 614 6.52 4.34 -1.59
CA ASP A 614 6.48 5.58 -0.79
C ASP A 614 7.86 6.32 -0.80
N THR A 615 8.30 6.93 0.30
CA THR A 615 9.56 7.70 0.41
C THR A 615 10.72 6.92 1.05
N LEU A 616 10.68 5.58 1.07
CA LEU A 616 11.75 4.78 1.69
C LEU A 616 13.04 4.88 0.85
N TYR A 617 14.15 5.23 1.52
CA TYR A 617 15.50 5.52 1.00
C TYR A 617 15.60 6.72 0.05
N LEU A 618 14.72 7.71 0.20
CA LEU A 618 14.66 8.90 -0.66
C LEU A 618 15.93 9.78 -0.63
N ASP A 619 16.63 9.84 0.51
CA ASP A 619 17.94 10.50 0.62
C ASP A 619 19.05 9.75 -0.13
N ILE A 620 19.06 8.41 -0.03
CA ILE A 620 19.97 7.55 -0.79
C ILE A 620 19.70 7.66 -2.30
N PHE A 621 18.43 7.73 -2.72
CA PHE A 621 18.06 8.06 -4.10
C PHE A 621 18.64 9.42 -4.53
N ALA A 622 18.45 10.47 -3.73
CA ALA A 622 18.90 11.82 -4.05
C ALA A 622 20.43 11.94 -4.20
N GLU A 623 21.19 11.08 -3.51
CA GLU A 623 22.65 10.98 -3.66
C GLU A 623 23.08 10.11 -4.86
N ASN A 624 22.38 9.02 -5.13
CA ASN A 624 22.86 7.96 -6.03
C ASN A 624 22.20 7.92 -7.42
N ALA A 625 21.12 8.67 -7.66
CA ALA A 625 20.38 8.69 -8.94
C ALA A 625 20.25 10.10 -9.60
N PRO A 626 21.38 10.81 -9.86
CA PRO A 626 21.35 12.14 -10.45
C PRO A 626 20.75 12.23 -11.86
N ASN A 627 20.75 11.16 -12.66
CA ASN A 627 20.30 11.15 -14.06
C ASN A 627 18.82 10.83 -14.24
N ILE A 628 18.16 10.22 -13.24
CA ILE A 628 16.71 10.04 -13.23
C ILE A 628 16.04 11.41 -13.10
N ASP A 629 15.13 11.75 -14.00
CA ASP A 629 14.57 13.10 -14.12
C ASP A 629 13.52 13.44 -13.06
N ILE A 630 12.72 12.42 -12.67
CA ILE A 630 11.53 12.51 -11.83
C ILE A 630 11.58 11.42 -10.74
N TYR A 631 11.27 11.77 -9.48
CA TYR A 631 11.02 10.75 -8.44
C TYR A 631 9.53 10.46 -8.37
N ALA A 632 9.09 9.25 -8.71
CA ALA A 632 7.71 8.85 -8.56
C ALA A 632 7.58 7.70 -7.56
N ALA A 633 6.38 7.54 -6.99
CA ALA A 633 6.14 6.48 -6.03
C ALA A 633 4.69 5.99 -6.00
N ASN A 634 4.53 4.73 -5.60
CA ASN A 634 3.28 4.15 -5.15
C ASN A 634 3.03 4.65 -3.71
N VAL A 635 1.89 5.31 -3.46
CA VAL A 635 1.64 6.03 -2.18
C VAL A 635 0.22 5.84 -1.67
N TYR A 636 0.10 5.08 -0.59
CA TYR A 636 -1.18 4.64 -0.02
C TYR A 636 -1.39 5.15 1.43
N ARG A 637 -1.39 6.48 1.61
CA ARG A 637 -1.38 7.13 2.94
C ARG A 637 -2.78 7.28 3.58
N GLY A 638 -3.82 7.47 2.77
CA GLY A 638 -5.25 7.48 3.19
C GLY A 638 -6.10 8.55 2.49
N ASP A 639 -7.38 8.63 2.89
CA ASP A 639 -8.40 9.63 2.48
C ASP A 639 -7.95 11.09 2.60
N TYR A 640 -7.04 11.37 3.52
CA TYR A 640 -6.45 12.70 3.75
C TYR A 640 -5.38 13.11 2.71
N GLY A 641 -5.13 12.28 1.70
CA GLY A 641 -4.17 12.52 0.61
C GLY A 641 -2.72 12.24 0.98
N PHE A 642 -1.80 12.67 0.12
CA PHE A 642 -0.39 12.26 0.15
C PHE A 642 0.46 12.92 1.27
N GLY A 643 -0.11 13.87 2.01
CA GLY A 643 0.50 14.46 3.20
C GLY A 643 1.86 15.12 2.93
N SER A 644 2.89 14.67 3.66
CA SER A 644 4.27 15.19 3.57
C SER A 644 5.04 14.77 2.32
N TYR A 645 4.50 13.90 1.45
CA TYR A 645 5.22 13.30 0.32
C TYR A 645 5.91 14.35 -0.57
N TRP A 646 5.17 15.36 -1.00
CA TRP A 646 5.66 16.43 -1.87
C TRP A 646 6.79 17.24 -1.23
N GLU A 647 6.66 17.55 0.06
CA GLU A 647 7.66 18.28 0.84
C GLU A 647 8.91 17.42 1.10
N GLN A 648 8.74 16.12 1.36
CA GLN A 648 9.83 15.15 1.52
C GLN A 648 10.68 15.04 0.24
N VAL A 649 10.06 14.91 -0.94
CA VAL A 649 10.81 14.87 -2.22
C VAL A 649 11.48 16.21 -2.52
N TYR A 650 10.79 17.32 -2.28
CA TYR A 650 11.37 18.65 -2.45
C TYR A 650 12.61 18.86 -1.57
N ASP A 651 12.50 18.59 -0.26
CA ASP A 651 13.57 18.80 0.72
C ASP A 651 14.73 17.83 0.48
N ALA A 652 14.47 16.53 0.31
CA ALA A 652 15.52 15.51 0.15
C ALA A 652 16.29 15.65 -1.17
N THR A 653 15.61 15.94 -2.28
CA THR A 653 16.25 16.17 -3.58
C THR A 653 16.81 17.59 -3.74
N LYS A 654 16.68 18.46 -2.72
CA LYS A 654 17.06 19.88 -2.76
C LYS A 654 16.43 20.61 -3.96
N ASN A 655 15.18 20.28 -4.26
CA ASN A 655 14.43 20.75 -5.41
C ASN A 655 15.12 20.49 -6.78
N SER A 656 15.81 19.36 -6.93
CA SER A 656 16.39 18.95 -8.22
C SER A 656 15.50 18.02 -9.03
N LYS A 657 14.40 17.52 -8.45
CA LYS A 657 13.44 16.61 -9.08
C LYS A 657 11.99 17.03 -8.80
N PRO A 658 11.07 16.97 -9.78
CA PRO A 658 9.64 16.90 -9.51
C PRO A 658 9.25 15.52 -8.96
N ALA A 659 7.97 15.39 -8.59
CA ALA A 659 7.36 14.11 -8.26
C ALA A 659 5.98 13.91 -8.87
N PHE A 660 5.54 12.66 -8.99
CA PHE A 660 4.14 12.26 -9.18
C PHE A 660 3.86 10.91 -8.52
N ILE A 661 2.58 10.57 -8.39
CA ILE A 661 2.13 9.31 -7.78
C ILE A 661 1.89 8.29 -8.90
N THR A 662 2.59 7.14 -8.87
CA THR A 662 2.41 6.06 -9.86
C THR A 662 1.25 5.14 -9.53
N GLU A 663 0.95 4.96 -8.25
CA GLU A 663 -0.23 4.24 -7.76
C GLU A 663 -0.80 4.87 -6.49
N TYR A 664 -2.12 4.94 -6.45
CA TYR A 664 -2.94 5.19 -5.27
C TYR A 664 -4.35 4.65 -5.55
N GLY A 665 -5.14 4.41 -4.52
CA GLY A 665 -6.51 3.94 -4.68
C GLY A 665 -7.17 3.56 -3.36
N ALA A 666 -8.36 2.97 -3.48
CA ALA A 666 -9.13 2.38 -2.40
C ALA A 666 -9.68 1.00 -2.85
N PRO A 667 -10.08 0.12 -1.92
CA PRO A 667 -10.80 -1.10 -2.28
C PRO A 667 -12.12 -0.79 -3.00
N ALA A 668 -12.42 -1.52 -4.08
CA ALA A 668 -13.68 -1.38 -4.82
C ALA A 668 -14.91 -1.94 -4.07
N TYR A 669 -14.68 -2.77 -3.03
CA TYR A 669 -15.73 -3.34 -2.18
C TYR A 669 -15.35 -3.18 -0.71
N ALA A 670 -16.30 -2.73 0.11
CA ALA A 670 -16.18 -2.65 1.56
C ALA A 670 -17.33 -3.41 2.21
N GLY A 671 -17.09 -4.64 2.65
CA GLY A 671 -18.14 -5.57 3.12
C GLY A 671 -18.91 -5.14 4.38
N ASN A 672 -18.61 -3.97 4.97
CA ASN A 672 -19.32 -3.37 6.09
C ASN A 672 -20.03 -2.04 5.71
N MET A 673 -20.16 -1.76 4.42
CA MET A 673 -20.75 -0.57 3.80
C MET A 673 -21.71 -1.00 2.70
N THR A 674 -22.75 -0.20 2.44
CA THR A 674 -23.53 -0.31 1.19
C THR A 674 -22.70 0.19 0.00
N LEU A 675 -23.13 -0.09 -1.24
CA LEU A 675 -22.43 0.40 -2.44
C LEU A 675 -22.35 1.95 -2.46
N GLU A 676 -23.46 2.63 -2.14
CA GLU A 676 -23.53 4.10 -2.01
C GLU A 676 -22.66 4.65 -0.86
N GLU A 677 -22.28 3.83 0.13
CA GLU A 677 -21.33 4.21 1.19
C GLU A 677 -19.87 3.91 0.83
N ALA A 678 -19.62 3.16 -0.23
CA ALA A 678 -18.29 2.76 -0.70
C ALA A 678 -17.79 3.61 -1.89
N GLU A 679 -18.69 4.23 -2.64
CA GLU A 679 -18.45 5.24 -3.68
C GLU A 679 -18.17 6.66 -3.13
#